data_AF-A0A081GM65-F1
#
_entry.id   AF-A0A081GM65-F1
#
_cell.length_a   1.000
_cell.length_b   1.000
_cell.length_c   1.000
_cell.angle_alpha   90.00
_cell.angle_beta   90.00
_cell.angle_gamma   90.00
#
_symmetry.space_group_name_H-M   'P 1'
#
loop_
_entity.id
_entity.type
_entity.pdbx_description
1 polymer ?
#
loop_
_entity_poly.entity_id
_entity_poly.type
_entity_poly.pdbx_seq_one_letter_code
_entity_poly.pdbx_strand_id
1 'polypeptide(L)'
;MTRLPWAVLLLTLLAARYLAWRIGASLNLATPLAATLSLVTLAAELVLLAGFFLQLWFTLLPERPVPAAGGIPDPAPAVDVLVPTCGEPAELVERCLGGCLAMDYPDLTVWLLDDKARPELEELCARLGCRYLSRAEHRHAKAGNLNHGLAHCRGALVAVFDADVVPLRSFLARTVGLFRDPAVGFVQTPQSYMNADPVMRNLGLERWLLPDEESFYRWIQPTRQNLDAVVCAGTSFVMRRDALDRVGGFETATPSEDLATGIRIAAAGYRNHYLNEKLSAGLAPFTAASMARQRCRWGSGSLQTLRTGANPLSIPGLTPLQRLAYSEGILHWFSFPGQLVLLCTPLSLGLLGVAPIRIGAEELLSVAMPFFLGQMLLSRWLNGHSRSALLPDLYRWIFLVPICAAVVSTSLGRPRRFRVTPKAVIGRGASGPDPGLLLPLLALFGLQLMALWNLVPGRLPLLAGQGGTLPVPAATVGVALGWSLLNGLLLLLAIRSCWDRPGSDGIPWFALPLPLRLRHRGGSGMARLQAISGYGAEIVLERDAAAEIPASAEGFTLEGLLPGTPLPFLPVARRAGAVGGLWGPLTPSQRDRLDTLLYRREGLWPTLRAPFEPLTLPLVLVRLLQPVRPEGWFQRSLIPQRPPSPPPLTRHGEAAQSTGSGARAVSSGLAPPVPRIVLQLVRSLPATLNPMAGPHFQDAGPPPP
;
A
#
# COMPACT_ATOMS: atom_id res chain seq x y z
N MET A 1 -3.50 16.49 -11.46
CA MET A 1 -3.71 16.95 -10.06
C MET A 1 -3.76 18.47 -10.08
N THR A 2 -4.53 19.16 -9.23
CA THR A 2 -4.40 20.63 -9.14
C THR A 2 -3.01 20.94 -8.59
N ARG A 3 -2.07 21.25 -9.49
CA ARG A 3 -0.74 21.71 -9.11
C ARG A 3 -0.91 23.03 -8.37
N LEU A 4 -0.21 23.18 -7.26
CA LEU A 4 -0.13 24.44 -6.52
C LEU A 4 1.32 24.94 -6.64
N PRO A 5 1.74 25.51 -7.80
CA PRO A 5 3.12 25.97 -7.98
C PRO A 5 3.57 26.92 -6.88
N TRP A 6 2.67 27.79 -6.41
CA TRP A 6 2.91 28.68 -5.27
C TRP A 6 3.25 27.90 -3.98
N ALA A 7 2.64 26.74 -3.74
CA ALA A 7 2.87 25.93 -2.55
C ALA A 7 4.25 25.26 -2.62
N VAL A 8 4.64 24.80 -3.81
CA VAL A 8 5.99 24.26 -4.05
C VAL A 8 7.04 25.36 -3.86
N LEU A 9 6.80 26.55 -4.43
CA LEU A 9 7.69 27.70 -4.29
C LEU A 9 7.82 28.11 -2.82
N LEU A 10 6.70 28.25 -2.10
CA LEU A 10 6.68 28.58 -0.68
C LEU A 10 7.50 27.58 0.14
N LEU A 11 7.27 26.27 -0.04
CA LEU A 11 8.03 25.24 0.67
C LEU A 11 9.51 25.26 0.31
N THR A 12 9.85 25.54 -0.94
CA THR A 12 11.24 25.65 -1.40
C THR A 12 11.94 26.83 -0.73
N LEU A 13 11.28 27.99 -0.63
CA LEU A 13 11.80 29.17 0.05
C LEU A 13 11.94 28.96 1.56
N LEU A 14 10.95 28.33 2.20
CA LEU A 14 11.02 27.98 3.62
C LEU A 14 12.15 26.99 3.91
N ALA A 15 12.34 25.98 3.04
CA ALA A 15 13.45 25.04 3.15
C ALA A 15 14.81 25.71 2.94
N ALA A 16 14.93 26.60 1.96
CA ALA A 16 16.17 27.34 1.72
C ALA A 16 16.54 28.20 2.95
N ARG A 17 15.56 28.92 3.52
CA ARG A 17 15.75 29.68 4.76
C ARG A 17 16.14 28.77 5.94
N TYR A 18 15.45 27.63 6.09
CA TYR A 18 15.76 26.64 7.11
C TYR A 18 17.17 26.08 6.95
N LEU A 19 17.60 25.71 5.74
CA LEU A 19 18.92 25.16 5.46
C LEU A 19 20.02 26.21 5.65
N ALA A 20 19.79 27.45 5.25
CA ALA A 20 20.73 28.56 5.51
C ALA A 20 20.97 28.73 7.02
N TRP A 21 19.91 28.69 7.82
CA TRP A 21 20.02 28.68 9.28
C TRP A 21 20.67 27.41 9.83
N ARG A 22 20.32 26.23 9.29
CA ARG A 22 20.91 24.95 9.69
C ARG A 22 22.43 24.94 9.54
N ILE A 23 22.93 25.45 8.42
CA ILE A 23 24.35 25.50 8.09
C ILE A 23 25.06 26.66 8.81
N GLY A 24 24.45 27.84 8.85
CA GLY A 24 25.11 29.07 9.30
C GLY A 24 25.07 29.34 10.81
N ALA A 25 24.05 28.85 11.52
CA ALA A 25 23.78 29.31 12.89
C ALA A 25 23.54 28.21 13.94
N SER A 26 23.09 27.02 13.54
CA SER A 26 22.62 26.01 14.51
C SER A 26 23.52 24.79 14.72
N LEU A 27 24.60 24.66 13.95
CA LEU A 27 25.59 23.59 14.15
C LEU A 27 26.30 23.75 15.49
N ASN A 28 26.43 22.67 16.26
CA ASN A 28 27.22 22.67 17.48
C ASN A 28 28.65 22.19 17.19
N LEU A 29 29.56 23.12 16.96
CA LEU A 29 30.97 22.83 16.61
C LEU A 29 31.92 22.96 17.82
N ALA A 30 31.40 23.01 19.05
CA ALA A 30 32.19 23.29 20.24
C ALA A 30 33.19 22.18 20.61
N THR A 31 32.89 20.92 20.30
CA THR A 31 33.77 19.76 20.55
C THR A 31 33.77 18.81 19.36
N PRO A 32 34.78 17.93 19.20
CA PRO A 32 34.81 16.96 18.10
C PRO A 32 33.57 16.05 18.06
N LEU A 33 33.08 15.60 19.23
CA LEU A 33 31.86 14.80 19.34
C LEU A 33 30.63 15.61 18.91
N ALA A 34 30.48 16.84 19.39
CA ALA A 34 29.37 17.71 19.02
C ALA A 34 29.38 18.05 17.52
N ALA A 35 30.56 18.34 16.96
CA ALA A 35 30.73 18.63 15.54
C ALA A 35 30.35 17.41 14.69
N THR A 36 30.83 16.23 15.07
CA THR A 36 30.51 14.96 14.38
C THR A 36 29.01 14.70 14.39
N LEU A 37 28.36 14.77 15.56
CA LEU A 37 26.92 14.55 15.68
C LEU A 37 26.14 15.60 14.86
N SER A 38 26.53 16.87 14.92
CA SER A 38 25.88 17.96 14.17
C SER A 38 25.96 17.75 12.66
N LEU A 39 27.13 17.36 12.15
CA LEU A 39 27.36 17.12 10.73
C LEU A 39 26.65 15.86 10.24
N VAL A 40 26.62 14.79 11.04
CA VAL A 40 25.88 13.56 10.73
C VAL A 40 24.38 13.82 10.70
N THR A 41 23.84 14.58 11.67
CA THR A 41 22.44 15.02 11.65
C THR A 41 22.15 15.88 10.41
N LEU A 42 22.99 16.86 10.09
CA LEU A 42 22.82 17.68 8.87
C LEU A 42 22.83 16.83 7.59
N ALA A 43 23.76 15.88 7.47
CA ALA A 43 23.83 14.99 6.32
C ALA A 43 22.55 14.13 6.18
N ALA A 44 22.02 13.63 7.29
CA ALA A 44 20.75 12.91 7.29
C ALA A 44 19.58 13.80 6.86
N GLU A 45 19.49 15.03 7.38
CA GLU A 45 18.49 16.01 6.96
C GLU A 45 18.57 16.30 5.46
N LEU A 46 19.78 16.52 4.93
CA LEU A 46 19.99 16.77 3.50
C LEU A 46 19.54 15.61 2.62
N VAL A 47 19.80 14.36 3.00
CA VAL A 47 19.34 13.17 2.25
C VAL A 47 17.81 13.11 2.19
N LEU A 48 17.13 13.33 3.32
CA LEU A 48 15.67 13.30 3.37
C LEU A 48 15.04 14.46 2.60
N LEU A 49 15.59 15.67 2.77
CA LEU A 49 15.13 16.87 2.09
C LEU A 49 15.36 16.79 0.58
N ALA A 50 16.51 16.30 0.13
CA ALA A 50 16.80 16.16 -1.29
C ALA A 50 15.79 15.25 -1.99
N GLY A 51 15.47 14.07 -1.42
CA GLY A 51 14.46 13.18 -2.00
C GLY A 51 13.07 13.81 -2.03
N PHE A 52 12.65 14.44 -0.92
CA PHE A 52 11.34 15.11 -0.84
C PHE A 52 11.21 16.26 -1.85
N PHE A 53 12.20 17.16 -1.90
CA PHE A 53 12.16 18.32 -2.78
C PHE A 53 12.34 17.95 -4.25
N LEU A 54 13.13 16.93 -4.56
CA LEU A 54 13.26 16.47 -5.94
C LEU A 54 11.93 15.96 -6.48
N GLN A 55 11.21 15.13 -5.71
CA GLN A 55 9.85 14.71 -6.08
C GLN A 55 8.90 15.90 -6.20
N LEU A 56 8.99 16.86 -5.28
CA LEU A 56 8.16 18.06 -5.31
C LEU A 56 8.42 18.91 -6.56
N TRP A 57 9.67 19.14 -6.94
CA TRP A 57 10.03 19.91 -8.13
C TRP A 57 9.64 19.18 -9.41
N PHE A 58 9.74 17.84 -9.45
CA PHE A 58 9.24 17.07 -10.59
C PHE A 58 7.75 17.26 -10.83
N THR A 59 6.94 17.53 -9.80
CA THR A 59 5.50 17.85 -10.00
C THR A 59 5.24 19.14 -10.78
N LEU A 60 6.23 20.04 -10.85
CA LEU A 60 6.13 21.30 -11.59
C LEU A 60 6.31 21.10 -13.10
N LEU A 61 7.00 20.03 -13.52
CA LEU A 61 7.29 19.74 -14.92
C LEU A 61 5.99 19.49 -15.70
N PRO A 62 5.82 20.01 -16.92
CA PRO A 62 4.56 19.93 -17.68
C PRO A 62 3.93 18.52 -17.69
N GLU A 63 2.61 18.44 -17.55
CA GLU A 63 1.92 17.13 -17.64
C GLU A 63 2.15 16.54 -19.03
N ARG A 64 2.63 15.30 -19.09
CA ARG A 64 2.67 14.51 -20.31
C ARG A 64 1.48 13.55 -20.29
N PRO A 65 0.38 13.87 -21.00
CA PRO A 65 -0.80 13.03 -20.97
C PRO A 65 -0.47 11.68 -21.58
N VAL A 66 -0.93 10.61 -20.93
CA VAL A 66 -1.02 9.30 -21.56
C VAL A 66 -2.19 9.38 -22.55
N PRO A 67 -2.00 8.98 -23.83
CA PRO A 67 -3.09 8.93 -24.78
C PRO A 67 -4.27 8.13 -24.22
N ALA A 68 -5.50 8.47 -24.59
CA ALA A 68 -6.62 7.61 -24.26
C ALA A 68 -6.38 6.23 -24.91
N ALA A 69 -6.63 5.16 -24.16
CA ALA A 69 -6.32 3.80 -24.61
C ALA A 69 -7.02 3.38 -25.91
N GLY A 70 -7.99 4.14 -26.43
CA GLY A 70 -8.57 3.95 -27.77
C GLY A 70 -9.18 2.57 -28.03
N GLY A 71 -9.44 1.78 -26.99
CA GLY A 71 -9.90 0.39 -27.08
C GLY A 71 -8.88 -0.56 -27.70
N ILE A 72 -9.32 -1.80 -27.93
CA ILE A 72 -8.53 -2.85 -28.59
C ILE A 72 -8.31 -2.46 -30.06
N PRO A 73 -7.06 -2.48 -30.58
CA PRO A 73 -6.80 -2.27 -32.00
C PRO A 73 -7.47 -3.33 -32.89
N ASP A 74 -7.73 -2.98 -34.15
CA ASP A 74 -8.19 -3.91 -35.18
C ASP A 74 -7.19 -3.90 -36.36
N PRO A 75 -6.48 -5.01 -36.66
CA PRO A 75 -6.53 -6.29 -35.94
C PRO A 75 -5.94 -6.19 -34.53
N ALA A 76 -6.45 -7.00 -33.61
CA ALA A 76 -5.95 -7.07 -32.23
C ALA A 76 -4.58 -7.77 -32.19
N PRO A 77 -3.54 -7.18 -31.56
CA PRO A 77 -2.26 -7.85 -31.43
C PRO A 77 -2.35 -9.05 -30.49
N ALA A 78 -1.75 -10.18 -30.84
CA ALA A 78 -1.66 -11.34 -29.96
C ALA A 78 -0.97 -10.98 -28.63
N VAL A 79 -1.58 -11.40 -27.51
CA VAL A 79 -1.06 -11.17 -26.14
C VAL A 79 -0.75 -12.50 -25.46
N ASP A 80 0.49 -12.67 -24.99
CA ASP A 80 0.86 -13.72 -24.04
C ASP A 80 0.81 -13.17 -22.61
N VAL A 81 0.04 -13.83 -21.73
CA VAL A 81 -0.02 -13.51 -20.30
C VAL A 81 0.85 -14.48 -19.54
N LEU A 82 1.82 -13.97 -18.79
CA LEU A 82 2.74 -14.75 -17.98
C LEU A 82 2.41 -14.63 -16.49
N VAL A 83 2.19 -15.78 -15.84
CA VAL A 83 1.94 -15.89 -14.41
C VAL A 83 3.04 -16.74 -13.77
N PRO A 84 4.12 -16.14 -13.24
CA PRO A 84 5.15 -16.90 -12.54
C PRO A 84 4.70 -17.31 -11.14
N THR A 85 5.02 -18.54 -10.75
CA THR A 85 4.76 -19.08 -9.42
C THR A 85 5.94 -19.92 -8.91
N CYS A 86 6.15 -19.95 -7.60
CA CYS A 86 7.25 -20.70 -6.95
C CYS A 86 6.83 -21.31 -5.60
N GLY A 87 5.71 -20.91 -5.01
CA GLY A 87 5.26 -21.50 -3.73
C GLY A 87 3.87 -21.06 -3.28
N GLU A 88 3.15 -20.39 -4.15
CA GLU A 88 1.77 -19.98 -3.97
C GLU A 88 0.84 -21.21 -3.92
N PRO A 89 -0.16 -21.24 -3.01
CA PRO A 89 -1.16 -22.31 -2.96
C PRO A 89 -1.96 -22.42 -4.26
N ALA A 90 -2.40 -23.63 -4.60
CA ALA A 90 -3.14 -23.89 -5.84
C ALA A 90 -4.43 -23.06 -5.94
N GLU A 91 -5.16 -22.85 -4.85
CA GLU A 91 -6.40 -22.05 -4.86
C GLU A 91 -6.13 -20.57 -5.16
N LEU A 92 -4.97 -20.07 -4.74
CA LEU A 92 -4.54 -18.71 -5.03
C LEU A 92 -4.15 -18.56 -6.51
N VAL A 93 -3.42 -19.55 -7.05
CA VAL A 93 -3.05 -19.62 -8.47
C VAL A 93 -4.30 -19.76 -9.35
N GLU A 94 -5.24 -20.65 -9.00
CA GLU A 94 -6.52 -20.86 -9.71
C GLU A 94 -7.33 -19.56 -9.83
N ARG A 95 -7.41 -18.78 -8.75
CA ARG A 95 -8.08 -17.48 -8.75
C ARG A 95 -7.39 -16.46 -9.67
N CYS A 96 -6.06 -16.43 -9.71
CA CYS A 96 -5.31 -15.56 -10.64
C CYS A 96 -5.54 -15.97 -12.10
N LEU A 97 -5.40 -17.26 -12.41
CA LEU A 97 -5.60 -17.82 -13.75
C LEU A 97 -7.04 -17.59 -14.23
N GLY A 98 -8.04 -17.80 -13.37
CA GLY A 98 -9.44 -17.50 -13.68
C GLY A 98 -9.72 -16.01 -13.95
N GLY A 99 -8.94 -15.10 -13.36
CA GLY A 99 -8.93 -13.69 -13.73
C GLY A 99 -8.31 -13.44 -15.10
N CYS A 100 -7.15 -14.03 -15.36
CA CYS A 100 -6.44 -13.88 -16.64
C CYS A 100 -7.25 -14.40 -17.82
N LEU A 101 -7.86 -15.58 -17.68
CA LEU A 101 -8.70 -16.21 -18.71
C LEU A 101 -10.02 -15.48 -18.97
N ALA A 102 -10.48 -14.67 -18.01
CA ALA A 102 -11.74 -13.91 -18.13
C ALA A 102 -11.56 -12.50 -18.72
N MET A 103 -10.34 -12.12 -19.11
CA MET A 103 -10.09 -10.84 -19.78
C MET A 103 -10.78 -10.80 -21.15
N ASP A 104 -11.42 -9.68 -21.45
CA ASP A 104 -12.18 -9.49 -22.68
C ASP A 104 -11.22 -9.17 -23.84
N TYR A 105 -10.58 -10.22 -24.37
CA TYR A 105 -9.56 -10.08 -25.41
C TYR A 105 -9.60 -11.26 -26.41
N PRO A 106 -9.57 -10.99 -27.74
CA PRO A 106 -9.77 -12.04 -28.74
C PRO A 106 -8.57 -12.97 -28.96
N ASP A 107 -7.34 -12.46 -28.93
CA ASP A 107 -6.11 -13.24 -29.20
C ASP A 107 -5.23 -13.27 -27.95
N LEU A 108 -5.57 -14.17 -27.04
CA LEU A 108 -5.01 -14.27 -25.70
C LEU A 108 -4.50 -15.69 -25.42
N THR A 109 -3.24 -15.81 -24.99
CA THR A 109 -2.70 -17.07 -24.45
C THR A 109 -2.20 -16.86 -23.03
N VAL A 110 -2.70 -17.65 -22.08
CA VAL A 110 -2.29 -17.58 -20.66
C VAL A 110 -1.29 -18.70 -20.36
N TRP A 111 -0.16 -18.35 -19.77
CA TRP A 111 0.92 -19.24 -19.36
C TRP A 111 1.12 -19.20 -17.85
N LEU A 112 1.03 -20.35 -17.19
CA LEU A 112 1.55 -20.54 -15.84
C LEU A 112 3.00 -21.00 -15.92
N LEU A 113 3.90 -20.23 -15.31
CA LEU A 113 5.33 -20.54 -15.26
C LEU A 113 5.69 -21.04 -13.86
N ASP A 114 5.72 -22.35 -13.66
CA ASP A 114 5.96 -22.96 -12.35
C ASP A 114 7.43 -23.31 -12.10
N ASP A 115 8.04 -22.54 -11.19
CA ASP A 115 9.44 -22.69 -10.76
C ASP A 115 9.66 -23.83 -9.76
N LYS A 116 8.66 -24.72 -9.59
CA LYS A 116 8.75 -25.92 -8.74
C LYS A 116 8.23 -27.20 -9.39
N ALA A 117 7.80 -27.16 -10.64
CA ALA A 117 7.29 -28.32 -11.38
C ALA A 117 6.21 -29.13 -10.61
N ARG A 118 5.17 -28.46 -10.13
CA ARG A 118 4.11 -29.05 -9.29
C ARG A 118 3.02 -29.72 -10.15
N PRO A 119 2.81 -31.05 -10.02
CA PRO A 119 1.81 -31.77 -10.82
C PRO A 119 0.38 -31.23 -10.65
N GLU A 120 0.01 -30.82 -9.43
CA GLU A 120 -1.33 -30.29 -9.15
C GLU A 120 -1.62 -28.99 -9.91
N LEU A 121 -0.59 -28.21 -10.27
CA LEU A 121 -0.73 -27.00 -11.06
C LEU A 121 -0.77 -27.29 -12.57
N GLU A 122 -0.10 -28.34 -13.03
CA GLU A 122 -0.20 -28.82 -14.41
C GLU A 122 -1.62 -29.33 -14.70
N GLU A 123 -2.17 -30.15 -13.81
CA GLU A 123 -3.56 -30.62 -13.87
C GLU A 123 -4.56 -29.45 -13.82
N LEU A 124 -4.31 -28.46 -12.96
CA LEU A 124 -5.09 -27.23 -12.89
C LEU A 124 -5.07 -26.49 -14.24
N CYS A 125 -3.91 -26.37 -14.88
CA CYS A 125 -3.79 -25.69 -16.16
C CYS A 125 -4.55 -26.43 -17.26
N ALA A 126 -4.45 -27.76 -17.31
CA ALA A 126 -5.20 -28.58 -18.25
C ALA A 126 -6.72 -28.42 -18.05
N ARG A 127 -7.19 -28.35 -16.79
CA ARG A 127 -8.61 -28.15 -16.45
C ARG A 127 -9.12 -26.75 -16.82
N LEU A 128 -8.30 -25.71 -16.66
CA LEU A 128 -8.69 -24.32 -16.97
C LEU A 128 -8.47 -23.95 -18.44
N GLY A 129 -7.69 -24.73 -19.19
CA GLY A 129 -7.34 -24.42 -20.59
C GLY A 129 -6.22 -23.38 -20.73
N CYS A 130 -5.30 -23.28 -19.76
CA CYS A 130 -4.08 -22.47 -19.89
C CYS A 130 -2.84 -23.34 -20.13
N ARG A 131 -1.77 -22.72 -20.61
CA ARG A 131 -0.51 -23.41 -20.88
C ARG A 131 0.34 -23.49 -19.63
N TYR A 132 0.96 -24.65 -19.40
CA TYR A 132 1.86 -24.90 -18.29
C TYR A 132 3.31 -24.98 -18.78
N LEU A 133 4.23 -24.39 -18.03
CA LEU A 133 5.66 -24.53 -18.27
C LEU A 133 6.40 -24.60 -16.94
N SER A 134 7.36 -25.52 -16.85
CA SER A 134 8.35 -25.56 -15.78
C SER A 134 9.74 -25.68 -16.41
N ARG A 135 10.80 -25.44 -15.61
CA ARG A 135 12.18 -25.45 -16.09
C ARG A 135 13.07 -26.36 -15.24
N ALA A 136 14.04 -27.02 -15.88
CA ALA A 136 14.96 -27.91 -15.18
C ALA A 136 15.95 -27.14 -14.29
N GLU A 137 16.45 -26.00 -14.75
CA GLU A 137 17.43 -25.19 -14.01
C GLU A 137 16.81 -23.92 -13.40
N HIS A 138 16.92 -23.80 -12.08
CA HIS A 138 16.30 -22.74 -11.28
C HIS A 138 17.24 -21.55 -11.06
N ARG A 139 17.76 -20.96 -12.14
CA ARG A 139 18.65 -19.78 -12.08
C ARG A 139 17.85 -18.48 -12.15
N HIS A 140 18.35 -17.43 -11.49
CA HIS A 140 17.83 -16.06 -11.58
C HIS A 140 16.36 -15.87 -11.15
N ALA A 141 15.80 -16.78 -10.33
CA ALA A 141 14.46 -16.67 -9.76
C ALA A 141 13.39 -16.27 -10.81
N LYS A 142 12.53 -15.30 -10.49
CA LYS A 142 11.43 -14.84 -11.35
C LYS A 142 11.91 -14.36 -12.73
N ALA A 143 12.99 -13.59 -12.82
CA ALA A 143 13.52 -13.10 -14.09
C ALA A 143 13.89 -14.23 -15.04
N GLY A 144 14.59 -15.25 -14.52
CA GLY A 144 14.94 -16.43 -15.30
C GLY A 144 13.70 -17.23 -15.72
N ASN A 145 12.69 -17.32 -14.84
CA ASN A 145 11.45 -18.05 -15.14
C ASN A 145 10.67 -17.35 -16.26
N LEU A 146 10.55 -16.02 -16.18
CA LEU A 146 9.96 -15.19 -17.23
C LEU A 146 10.72 -15.34 -18.56
N ASN A 147 12.06 -15.25 -18.55
CA ASN A 147 12.86 -15.41 -19.78
C ASN A 147 12.73 -16.81 -20.40
N HIS A 148 12.60 -17.86 -19.58
CA HIS A 148 12.31 -19.20 -20.08
C HIS A 148 10.92 -19.28 -20.72
N GLY A 149 9.90 -18.67 -20.10
CA GLY A 149 8.56 -18.55 -20.67
C GLY A 149 8.55 -17.77 -21.99
N LEU A 150 9.28 -16.65 -22.07
CA LEU A 150 9.39 -15.83 -23.28
C LEU A 150 9.89 -16.63 -24.49
N ALA A 151 10.76 -17.62 -24.32
CA ALA A 151 11.22 -18.45 -25.43
C ALA A 151 10.10 -19.28 -26.11
N HIS A 152 8.97 -19.47 -25.43
CA HIS A 152 7.82 -20.23 -25.92
C HIS A 152 6.64 -19.33 -26.37
N CYS A 153 6.70 -18.05 -26.03
CA CYS A 153 5.71 -17.03 -26.36
C CYS A 153 5.86 -16.54 -27.80
N ARG A 154 4.74 -16.17 -28.42
CA ARG A 154 4.68 -15.65 -29.81
C ARG A 154 3.87 -14.34 -29.94
N GLY A 155 3.28 -13.88 -28.84
CA GLY A 155 2.51 -12.65 -28.77
C GLY A 155 3.36 -11.43 -29.08
N ALA A 156 2.78 -10.48 -29.81
CA ALA A 156 3.39 -9.17 -30.05
C ALA A 156 3.52 -8.35 -28.75
N LEU A 157 2.65 -8.65 -27.78
CA LEU A 157 2.65 -8.07 -26.45
C LEU A 157 2.73 -9.17 -25.38
N VAL A 158 3.36 -8.83 -24.25
CA VAL A 158 3.48 -9.72 -23.08
C VAL A 158 2.91 -9.00 -21.86
N ALA A 159 1.90 -9.59 -21.23
CA ALA A 159 1.38 -9.13 -19.94
C ALA A 159 1.93 -9.99 -18.80
N VAL A 160 2.23 -9.39 -17.65
CA VAL A 160 2.76 -10.14 -16.50
C VAL A 160 1.95 -9.85 -15.25
N PHE A 161 1.52 -10.92 -14.58
CA PHE A 161 0.85 -10.87 -13.29
C PHE A 161 1.53 -11.81 -12.30
N ASP A 162 1.80 -11.33 -11.08
CA ASP A 162 2.15 -12.24 -9.99
C ASP A 162 0.99 -13.20 -9.71
N ALA A 163 1.29 -14.42 -9.26
CA ALA A 163 0.29 -15.46 -9.04
C ALA A 163 -0.79 -15.13 -7.99
N ASP A 164 -0.62 -14.06 -7.20
CA ASP A 164 -1.63 -13.54 -6.27
C ASP A 164 -2.45 -12.36 -6.81
N VAL A 165 -2.20 -11.93 -8.05
CA VAL A 165 -2.84 -10.77 -8.68
C VAL A 165 -3.94 -11.19 -9.65
N VAL A 166 -5.15 -10.66 -9.45
CA VAL A 166 -6.30 -10.92 -10.31
C VAL A 166 -6.57 -9.67 -11.17
N PRO A 167 -6.48 -9.74 -12.51
CA PRO A 167 -6.87 -8.64 -13.39
C PRO A 167 -8.39 -8.48 -13.48
N LEU A 168 -8.83 -7.25 -13.74
CA LEU A 168 -10.18 -6.96 -14.19
C LEU A 168 -10.36 -7.40 -15.64
N ARG A 169 -11.61 -7.67 -16.05
CA ARG A 169 -11.91 -8.10 -17.43
C ARG A 169 -11.43 -7.10 -18.48
N SER A 170 -11.48 -5.81 -18.19
CA SER A 170 -11.05 -4.76 -19.12
C SER A 170 -9.54 -4.53 -19.18
N PHE A 171 -8.70 -5.22 -18.38
CA PHE A 171 -7.28 -4.89 -18.25
C PHE A 171 -6.58 -4.72 -19.60
N LEU A 172 -6.72 -5.69 -20.52
CA LEU A 172 -6.12 -5.60 -21.86
C LEU A 172 -6.81 -4.54 -22.72
N ALA A 173 -8.14 -4.48 -22.73
CA ALA A 173 -8.89 -3.46 -23.48
C ALA A 173 -8.50 -2.02 -23.11
N ARG A 174 -8.05 -1.80 -21.86
CA ARG A 174 -7.58 -0.49 -21.35
C ARG A 174 -6.09 -0.24 -21.56
N THR A 175 -5.28 -1.25 -21.87
CA THR A 175 -3.82 -1.12 -21.96
C THR A 175 -3.28 -1.27 -23.39
N VAL A 176 -3.79 -2.24 -24.16
CA VAL A 176 -3.19 -2.62 -25.45
C VAL A 176 -3.24 -1.51 -26.50
N GLY A 177 -4.27 -0.66 -26.49
CA GLY A 177 -4.39 0.39 -27.49
C GLY A 177 -3.39 1.54 -27.34
N LEU A 178 -2.65 1.59 -26.22
CA LEU A 178 -1.49 2.47 -26.06
C LEU A 178 -0.28 2.04 -26.91
N PHE A 179 -0.22 0.76 -27.30
CA PHE A 179 0.84 0.22 -28.16
C PHE A 179 0.63 0.51 -29.66
N ARG A 180 -0.41 1.28 -30.03
CA ARG A 180 -0.53 1.88 -31.36
C ARG A 180 0.64 2.81 -31.67
N ASP A 181 1.20 3.46 -30.64
CA ASP A 181 2.48 4.16 -30.77
C ASP A 181 3.63 3.12 -30.73
N PRO A 182 4.39 2.95 -31.84
CA PRO A 182 5.50 2.00 -31.88
C PRO A 182 6.63 2.36 -30.92
N ALA A 183 6.71 3.62 -30.46
CA ALA A 183 7.70 4.03 -29.48
C ALA A 183 7.39 3.52 -28.07
N VAL A 184 6.19 3.00 -27.79
CA VAL A 184 5.82 2.50 -26.46
C VAL A 184 6.47 1.13 -26.20
N GLY A 185 7.30 1.07 -25.16
CA GLY A 185 7.98 -0.13 -24.71
C GLY A 185 7.18 -0.91 -23.66
N PHE A 186 6.57 -0.21 -22.69
CA PHE A 186 5.68 -0.84 -21.72
C PHE A 186 4.61 0.12 -21.16
N VAL A 187 3.55 -0.48 -20.62
CA VAL A 187 2.46 0.18 -19.89
C VAL A 187 2.33 -0.45 -18.50
N GLN A 188 2.50 0.34 -17.44
CA GLN A 188 2.27 -0.07 -16.05
C GLN A 188 0.93 0.46 -15.55
N THR A 189 0.18 -0.38 -14.83
CA THR A 189 -1.01 0.04 -14.06
C THR A 189 -0.72 0.01 -12.56
N PRO A 190 -1.48 0.72 -11.71
CA PRO A 190 -1.36 0.60 -10.27
C PRO A 190 -1.48 -0.85 -9.76
N GLN A 191 -0.70 -1.18 -8.73
CA GLN A 191 -0.95 -2.37 -7.92
C GLN A 191 -1.93 -2.00 -6.81
N SER A 192 -3.09 -2.66 -6.81
CA SER A 192 -4.06 -2.56 -5.74
C SER A 192 -4.06 -3.86 -4.92
N TYR A 193 -4.66 -3.84 -3.73
CA TYR A 193 -4.72 -5.02 -2.88
C TYR A 193 -6.15 -5.34 -2.42
N MET A 194 -6.40 -6.64 -2.28
CA MET A 194 -7.70 -7.20 -1.90
C MET A 194 -7.84 -7.38 -0.38
N ASN A 195 -6.75 -7.27 0.38
CA ASN A 195 -6.69 -7.33 1.83
C ASN A 195 -5.95 -6.13 2.40
N ALA A 196 -6.20 -5.84 3.68
CA ALA A 196 -5.43 -4.86 4.42
C ALA A 196 -4.03 -5.42 4.71
N ASP A 197 -3.02 -4.57 4.62
CA ASP A 197 -1.67 -4.90 5.08
C ASP A 197 -1.63 -5.03 6.62
N PRO A 198 -0.59 -5.68 7.19
CA PRO A 198 -0.50 -5.91 8.63
C PRO A 198 -0.52 -4.64 9.46
N VAL A 199 0.00 -3.50 8.97
CA VAL A 199 0.02 -2.25 9.74
C VAL A 199 -1.42 -1.75 9.94
N MET A 200 -2.18 -1.66 8.84
CA MET A 200 -3.59 -1.27 8.88
C MET A 200 -4.40 -2.22 9.76
N ARG A 201 -4.22 -3.52 9.55
CA ARG A 201 -5.01 -4.57 10.17
C ARG A 201 -4.72 -4.71 11.65
N ASN A 202 -3.45 -4.71 12.07
CA ASN A 202 -3.06 -4.91 13.47
C ASN A 202 -3.46 -3.72 14.36
N LEU A 203 -3.64 -2.53 13.76
CA LEU A 203 -4.17 -1.34 14.42
C LEU A 203 -5.69 -1.13 14.23
N GLY A 204 -6.36 -1.92 13.38
CA GLY A 204 -7.79 -1.77 13.09
C GLY A 204 -8.13 -0.44 12.40
N LEU A 205 -7.28 -0.04 11.45
CA LEU A 205 -7.30 1.24 10.74
C LEU A 205 -7.68 1.11 9.25
N GLU A 206 -8.33 0.01 8.84
CA GLU A 206 -8.65 -0.26 7.42
C GLU A 206 -9.48 0.84 6.73
N ARG A 207 -10.18 1.66 7.53
CA ARG A 207 -11.00 2.80 7.05
C ARG A 207 -10.28 4.15 7.15
N TRP A 208 -9.13 4.21 7.80
CA TRP A 208 -8.48 5.45 8.25
C TRP A 208 -7.04 5.59 7.75
N LEU A 209 -6.36 4.47 7.53
CA LEU A 209 -5.03 4.43 6.97
C LEU A 209 -5.15 3.97 5.51
N LEU A 210 -4.43 4.66 4.63
CA LEU A 210 -4.25 4.18 3.26
C LEU A 210 -2.97 3.34 3.20
N PRO A 211 -2.96 2.28 2.37
CA PRO A 211 -1.74 1.54 2.13
C PRO A 211 -0.62 2.43 1.59
N ASP A 212 0.62 2.17 1.99
CA ASP A 212 1.78 3.01 1.69
C ASP A 212 2.04 3.22 0.18
N GLU A 213 1.79 2.19 -0.63
CA GLU A 213 1.92 2.22 -2.09
C GLU A 213 0.95 3.18 -2.80
N GLU A 214 -0.13 3.64 -2.15
CA GLU A 214 -1.03 4.64 -2.73
C GLU A 214 -0.25 5.92 -3.08
N SER A 215 0.73 6.28 -2.26
CA SER A 215 1.61 7.44 -2.52
C SER A 215 2.46 7.23 -3.78
N PHE A 216 2.99 6.01 -3.98
CA PHE A 216 3.77 5.68 -5.16
C PHE A 216 2.92 5.75 -6.44
N TYR A 217 1.75 5.12 -6.45
CA TYR A 217 0.92 5.03 -7.65
C TYR A 217 0.12 6.31 -7.97
N ARG A 218 -0.16 7.17 -6.99
CA ARG A 218 -0.98 8.37 -7.22
C ARG A 218 -0.21 9.67 -7.24
N TRP A 219 1.03 9.67 -6.77
CA TRP A 219 1.89 10.84 -6.80
C TRP A 219 3.19 10.59 -7.55
N ILE A 220 3.96 9.56 -7.16
CA ILE A 220 5.31 9.34 -7.70
C ILE A 220 5.26 8.88 -9.17
N GLN A 221 4.48 7.85 -9.50
CA GLN A 221 4.38 7.33 -10.87
C GLN A 221 3.81 8.34 -11.87
N PRO A 222 2.71 9.08 -11.57
CA PRO A 222 2.25 10.18 -12.42
C PRO A 222 3.28 11.29 -12.60
N THR A 223 4.09 11.57 -11.56
CA THR A 223 5.16 12.55 -11.65
C THR A 223 6.29 12.05 -12.56
N ARG A 224 6.66 10.78 -12.44
CA ARG A 224 7.64 10.09 -13.29
C ARG A 224 7.17 9.93 -14.74
N GLN A 225 5.87 9.84 -15.00
CA GLN A 225 5.30 9.88 -16.34
C GLN A 225 5.67 11.18 -17.08
N ASN A 226 5.72 12.32 -16.39
CA ASN A 226 6.09 13.60 -17.01
C ASN A 226 7.57 13.66 -17.40
N LEU A 227 8.38 12.74 -16.87
CA LEU A 227 9.81 12.63 -17.09
C LEU A 227 10.19 11.50 -18.06
N ASP A 228 9.21 10.75 -18.60
CA ASP A 228 9.43 9.46 -19.27
C ASP A 228 10.32 8.50 -18.44
N ALA A 229 10.13 8.51 -17.12
CA ALA A 229 10.92 7.73 -16.16
C ALA A 229 10.04 6.78 -15.33
N VAL A 230 8.96 6.28 -15.94
CA VAL A 230 8.03 5.34 -15.31
C VAL A 230 8.78 4.09 -14.86
N VAL A 231 8.43 3.63 -13.66
CA VAL A 231 9.00 2.43 -13.06
C VAL A 231 8.10 1.24 -13.36
N CYS A 232 8.69 0.15 -13.86
CA CYS A 232 8.01 -1.15 -13.87
C CYS A 232 8.08 -1.74 -12.46
N ALA A 233 6.92 -2.12 -11.91
CA ALA A 233 6.78 -2.58 -10.53
C ALA A 233 6.60 -4.10 -10.41
N GLY A 234 6.88 -4.84 -11.48
CA GLY A 234 7.00 -6.31 -11.46
C GLY A 234 5.70 -7.09 -11.65
N THR A 235 4.55 -6.44 -11.64
CA THR A 235 3.26 -7.05 -11.98
C THR A 235 2.30 -5.98 -12.49
N SER A 236 1.22 -6.40 -13.16
CA SER A 236 0.17 -5.52 -13.67
C SER A 236 0.69 -4.57 -14.74
N PHE A 237 1.47 -5.11 -15.66
CA PHE A 237 2.03 -4.37 -16.79
C PHE A 237 1.91 -5.17 -18.08
N VAL A 238 1.96 -4.45 -19.20
CA VAL A 238 2.09 -5.00 -20.55
C VAL A 238 3.39 -4.46 -21.16
N MET A 239 4.14 -5.29 -21.87
CA MET A 239 5.37 -4.94 -22.59
C MET A 239 5.23 -5.28 -24.07
N ARG A 240 5.86 -4.47 -24.92
CA ARG A 240 6.08 -4.81 -26.33
C ARG A 240 7.15 -5.87 -26.41
N ARG A 241 6.87 -6.97 -27.11
CA ARG A 241 7.80 -8.09 -27.22
C ARG A 241 9.14 -7.67 -27.84
N ASP A 242 9.10 -6.95 -28.95
CA ASP A 242 10.32 -6.45 -29.62
C ASP A 242 11.18 -5.54 -28.73
N ALA A 243 10.55 -4.71 -27.90
CA ALA A 243 11.28 -3.84 -26.97
C ALA A 243 12.01 -4.65 -25.90
N LEU A 244 11.37 -5.72 -25.42
CA LEU A 244 11.93 -6.64 -24.44
C LEU A 244 13.08 -7.47 -25.04
N ASP A 245 12.93 -7.99 -26.26
CA ASP A 245 13.98 -8.73 -26.96
C ASP A 245 15.20 -7.84 -27.24
N ARG A 246 14.97 -6.58 -27.64
CA ARG A 246 16.04 -5.60 -27.91
C ARG A 246 16.92 -5.32 -26.68
N VAL A 247 16.38 -5.43 -25.48
CA VAL A 247 17.15 -5.24 -24.24
C VAL A 247 17.72 -6.54 -23.65
N GLY A 248 17.46 -7.68 -24.30
CA GLY A 248 17.93 -9.01 -23.91
C GLY A 248 17.00 -9.76 -22.93
N GLY A 249 15.71 -9.44 -22.91
CA GLY A 249 14.74 -10.01 -21.98
C GLY A 249 14.70 -9.30 -20.63
N PHE A 250 14.14 -9.97 -19.62
CA PHE A 250 14.15 -9.50 -18.24
C PHE A 250 15.55 -9.56 -17.63
N GLU A 251 15.96 -8.50 -16.94
CA GLU A 251 17.27 -8.38 -16.30
C GLU A 251 17.47 -9.42 -15.20
N THR A 252 18.59 -10.14 -15.23
CA THR A 252 18.86 -11.28 -14.33
C THR A 252 19.93 -10.99 -13.28
N ALA A 253 20.62 -9.85 -13.38
CA ALA A 253 21.72 -9.47 -12.49
C ALA A 253 21.27 -8.84 -11.15
N THR A 254 19.98 -8.60 -10.95
CA THR A 254 19.43 -8.04 -9.70
C THR A 254 18.09 -8.68 -9.32
N PRO A 255 17.77 -8.84 -8.02
CA PRO A 255 16.43 -9.26 -7.56
C PRO A 255 15.30 -8.26 -7.83
N SER A 256 15.62 -7.06 -8.33
CA SER A 256 14.66 -6.05 -8.82
C SER A 256 14.71 -6.02 -10.34
N GLU A 257 14.38 -7.16 -10.95
CA GLU A 257 14.45 -7.37 -12.41
C GLU A 257 13.56 -6.39 -13.16
N ASP A 258 12.43 -6.05 -12.57
CA ASP A 258 11.39 -5.18 -13.09
C ASP A 258 11.89 -3.76 -13.31
N LEU A 259 12.40 -3.11 -12.26
CA LEU A 259 12.99 -1.78 -12.29
C LEU A 259 14.12 -1.73 -13.31
N ALA A 260 15.03 -2.70 -13.26
CA ALA A 260 16.20 -2.73 -14.12
C ALA A 260 15.83 -2.94 -15.59
N THR A 261 14.89 -3.83 -15.89
CA THR A 261 14.36 -4.02 -17.25
C THR A 261 13.68 -2.75 -17.76
N GLY A 262 12.87 -2.09 -16.93
CA GLY A 262 12.22 -0.83 -17.28
C GLY A 262 13.22 0.29 -17.62
N ILE A 263 14.33 0.40 -16.86
CA ILE A 263 15.41 1.35 -17.15
C ILE A 263 16.08 1.03 -18.48
N ARG A 264 16.38 -0.25 -18.77
CA ARG A 264 16.98 -0.67 -20.04
C ARG A 264 16.09 -0.35 -21.23
N ILE A 265 14.77 -0.57 -21.10
CA ILE A 265 13.79 -0.23 -22.14
C ILE A 265 13.78 1.29 -22.40
N ALA A 266 13.77 2.11 -21.34
CA ALA A 266 13.87 3.57 -21.48
C ALA A 266 15.19 3.99 -22.16
N ALA A 267 16.31 3.40 -21.74
CA ALA A 267 17.64 3.67 -22.30
C ALA A 267 17.77 3.25 -23.77
N ALA A 268 17.01 2.24 -24.20
CA ALA A 268 16.92 1.83 -25.61
C ALA A 268 16.08 2.79 -26.49
N GLY A 269 15.53 3.87 -25.91
CA GLY A 269 14.78 4.91 -26.62
C GLY A 269 13.27 4.70 -26.65
N TYR A 270 12.74 3.68 -25.95
CA TYR A 270 11.30 3.49 -25.84
C TYR A 270 10.67 4.40 -24.78
N ARG A 271 9.38 4.69 -24.95
CA ARG A 271 8.53 5.37 -24.00
C ARG A 271 7.85 4.37 -23.08
N ASN A 272 7.85 4.69 -21.80
CA ASN A 272 7.19 3.90 -20.77
C ASN A 272 5.99 4.67 -20.25
N HIS A 273 4.80 4.08 -20.30
CA HIS A 273 3.56 4.71 -19.87
C HIS A 273 3.06 4.18 -18.54
N TYR A 274 2.50 5.08 -17.74
CA TYR A 274 1.79 4.77 -16.52
C TYR A 274 0.31 5.08 -16.69
N LEU A 275 -0.52 4.04 -16.82
CA LEU A 275 -1.97 4.17 -16.86
C LEU A 275 -2.50 4.15 -15.43
N ASN A 276 -2.94 5.30 -14.93
CA ASN A 276 -3.40 5.47 -13.54
C ASN A 276 -4.83 4.93 -13.32
N GLU A 277 -5.02 3.64 -13.60
CA GLU A 277 -6.29 2.92 -13.46
C GLU A 277 -6.07 1.62 -12.70
N LYS A 278 -6.83 1.41 -11.63
CA LYS A 278 -6.74 0.19 -10.81
C LYS A 278 -7.41 -0.98 -11.54
N LEU A 279 -6.66 -1.63 -12.44
CA LEU A 279 -7.14 -2.68 -13.33
C LEU A 279 -6.81 -4.10 -12.85
N SER A 280 -6.21 -4.24 -11.68
CA SER A 280 -5.95 -5.52 -11.03
C SER A 280 -5.75 -5.32 -9.53
N ALA A 281 -5.87 -6.40 -8.76
CA ALA A 281 -5.47 -6.38 -7.36
C ALA A 281 -4.84 -7.70 -6.91
N GLY A 282 -3.81 -7.58 -6.08
CA GLY A 282 -3.10 -8.70 -5.46
C GLY A 282 -3.39 -8.86 -3.97
N LEU A 283 -2.52 -9.61 -3.29
CA LEU A 283 -2.53 -9.72 -1.84
C LEU A 283 -1.38 -8.97 -1.20
N ALA A 284 -1.71 -8.12 -0.24
CA ALA A 284 -0.71 -7.52 0.63
C ALA A 284 -0.15 -8.61 1.57
N PRO A 285 1.12 -8.52 2.00
CA PRO A 285 1.71 -9.49 2.92
C PRO A 285 0.84 -9.70 4.15
N PHE A 286 0.75 -10.92 4.67
CA PHE A 286 -0.13 -11.23 5.80
C PHE A 286 0.50 -10.98 7.17
N THR A 287 1.78 -10.66 7.27
CA THR A 287 2.43 -10.45 8.58
C THR A 287 3.39 -9.29 8.50
N ALA A 288 3.59 -8.57 9.61
CA ALA A 288 4.56 -7.49 9.65
C ALA A 288 5.96 -7.98 9.21
N ALA A 289 6.34 -9.20 9.61
CA ALA A 289 7.60 -9.84 9.23
C ALA A 289 7.71 -10.19 7.74
N SER A 290 6.63 -10.65 7.10
CA SER A 290 6.63 -10.89 5.65
C SER A 290 6.71 -9.57 4.86
N MET A 291 6.01 -8.53 5.31
CA MET A 291 6.09 -7.19 4.73
C MET A 291 7.50 -6.58 4.86
N ALA A 292 8.13 -6.70 6.03
CA ALA A 292 9.50 -6.24 6.26
C ALA A 292 10.50 -6.94 5.34
N ARG A 293 10.39 -8.26 5.17
CA ARG A 293 11.23 -9.04 4.25
C ARG A 293 11.06 -8.59 2.80
N GLN A 294 9.82 -8.36 2.37
CA GLN A 294 9.52 -7.84 1.04
C GLN A 294 10.19 -6.48 0.81
N ARG A 295 10.04 -5.54 1.74
CA ARG A 295 10.63 -4.19 1.64
C ARG A 295 12.16 -4.22 1.69
N CYS A 296 12.77 -5.07 2.53
CA CYS A 296 14.22 -5.28 2.55
C CYS A 296 14.75 -5.79 1.20
N ARG A 297 14.01 -6.70 0.56
CA ARG A 297 14.33 -7.19 -0.79
C ARG A 297 14.26 -6.06 -1.81
N TRP A 298 13.20 -5.27 -1.81
CA TRP A 298 13.05 -4.13 -2.73
C TRP A 298 14.19 -3.12 -2.57
N GLY A 299 14.55 -2.76 -1.33
CA GLY A 299 15.69 -1.86 -1.08
C GLY A 299 17.03 -2.44 -1.51
N SER A 300 17.28 -3.71 -1.20
CA SER A 300 18.53 -4.37 -1.60
C SER A 300 18.63 -4.55 -3.12
N GLY A 301 17.54 -4.91 -3.79
CA GLY A 301 17.49 -5.10 -5.25
C GLY A 301 17.60 -3.78 -6.02
N SER A 302 16.92 -2.73 -5.53
CA SER A 302 17.03 -1.39 -6.11
C SER A 302 18.48 -0.90 -6.06
N LEU A 303 19.15 -1.00 -4.91
CA LEU A 303 20.55 -0.59 -4.78
C LEU A 303 21.52 -1.44 -5.61
N GLN A 304 21.26 -2.75 -5.75
CA GLN A 304 22.05 -3.62 -6.61
C GLN A 304 21.98 -3.20 -8.08
N THR A 305 20.90 -2.55 -8.52
CA THR A 305 20.77 -2.02 -9.89
C THR A 305 21.87 -1.01 -10.23
N LEU A 306 22.43 -0.29 -9.25
CA LEU A 306 23.59 0.60 -9.49
C LEU A 306 24.87 -0.16 -9.89
N ARG A 307 24.90 -1.47 -9.71
CA ARG A 307 26.03 -2.35 -10.05
C ARG A 307 25.75 -3.24 -11.26
N THR A 308 24.60 -3.09 -11.92
CA THR A 308 24.26 -3.84 -13.13
C THR A 308 24.40 -2.95 -14.38
N GLY A 309 24.19 -3.54 -15.56
CA GLY A 309 24.10 -2.79 -16.82
C GLY A 309 22.92 -1.79 -16.87
N ALA A 310 22.01 -1.85 -15.91
CA ALA A 310 20.86 -0.95 -15.79
C ALA A 310 21.12 0.25 -14.86
N ASN A 311 22.37 0.50 -14.44
CA ASN A 311 22.70 1.65 -13.60
C ASN A 311 22.35 2.97 -14.32
N PRO A 312 21.39 3.79 -13.83
CA PRO A 312 20.99 5.03 -14.48
C PRO A 312 22.11 6.07 -14.62
N LEU A 313 23.16 5.98 -13.79
CA LEU A 313 24.28 6.92 -13.84
C LEU A 313 25.24 6.62 -15.00
N SER A 314 25.33 5.38 -15.46
CA SER A 314 26.32 4.96 -16.47
C SER A 314 25.71 4.43 -17.77
N ILE A 315 24.49 3.89 -17.75
CA ILE A 315 23.84 3.36 -18.96
C ILE A 315 23.65 4.49 -20.00
N PRO A 316 24.03 4.33 -21.27
CA PRO A 316 23.78 5.34 -22.31
C PRO A 316 22.29 5.45 -22.65
N GLY A 317 21.89 6.50 -23.37
CA GLY A 317 20.51 6.65 -23.91
C GLY A 317 19.48 7.29 -22.98
N LEU A 318 19.74 7.41 -21.67
CA LEU A 318 18.88 8.18 -20.76
C LEU A 318 19.18 9.68 -20.82
N THR A 319 18.11 10.49 -20.82
CA THR A 319 18.19 11.94 -20.64
C THR A 319 18.63 12.30 -19.21
N PRO A 320 19.23 13.50 -18.97
CA PRO A 320 19.64 13.90 -17.61
C PRO A 320 18.50 13.84 -16.58
N LEU A 321 17.28 14.21 -16.97
CA LEU A 321 16.10 14.15 -16.10
C LEU A 321 15.68 12.71 -15.79
N GLN A 322 15.72 11.80 -16.77
CA GLN A 322 15.46 10.37 -16.52
C GLN A 322 16.51 9.78 -15.60
N ARG A 323 17.80 10.10 -15.80
CA ARG A 323 18.88 9.66 -14.90
C ARG A 323 18.60 10.10 -13.48
N LEU A 324 18.30 11.38 -13.28
CA LEU A 324 17.99 11.94 -11.97
C LEU A 324 16.77 11.26 -11.32
N ALA A 325 15.69 11.03 -12.07
CA ALA A 325 14.48 10.39 -11.56
C ALA A 325 14.67 8.92 -11.18
N TYR A 326 15.38 8.14 -12.01
CA TYR A 326 15.69 6.74 -11.69
C TYR A 326 16.68 6.64 -10.54
N SER A 327 17.74 7.46 -10.53
CA SER A 327 18.70 7.53 -9.43
C SER A 327 18.05 7.93 -8.12
N GLU A 328 17.15 8.91 -8.12
CA GLU A 328 16.38 9.28 -6.91
C GLU A 328 15.59 8.08 -6.38
N GLY A 329 14.93 7.31 -7.26
CA GLY A 329 14.15 6.15 -6.83
C GLY A 329 14.98 5.07 -6.17
N ILE A 330 16.20 4.86 -6.68
CA ILE A 330 17.16 3.91 -6.11
C ILE A 330 17.75 4.44 -4.80
N LEU A 331 18.13 5.73 -4.76
CA LEU A 331 18.76 6.35 -3.59
C LEU A 331 17.76 6.66 -2.46
N HIS A 332 16.46 6.67 -2.75
CA HIS A 332 15.39 6.86 -1.76
C HIS A 332 15.52 5.91 -0.55
N TRP A 333 16.06 4.72 -0.75
CA TRP A 333 16.29 3.74 0.32
C TRP A 333 17.29 4.23 1.40
N PHE A 334 18.17 5.18 1.08
CA PHE A 334 19.02 5.86 2.08
C PHE A 334 18.24 6.79 3.02
N SER A 335 16.97 7.08 2.73
CA SER A 335 16.10 7.81 3.67
C SER A 335 15.85 7.04 4.97
N PHE A 336 16.02 5.70 4.98
CA PHE A 336 15.88 4.89 6.20
C PHE A 336 17.07 5.10 7.16
N PRO A 337 18.35 4.92 6.74
CA PRO A 337 19.49 5.32 7.55
C PRO A 337 19.42 6.78 8.02
N GLY A 338 19.03 7.72 7.15
CA GLY A 338 18.83 9.11 7.54
C GLY A 338 17.77 9.27 8.63
N GLN A 339 16.62 8.60 8.51
CA GLN A 339 15.58 8.60 9.54
C GLN A 339 16.08 8.04 10.88
N LEU A 340 16.90 6.98 10.85
CA LEU A 340 17.48 6.41 12.08
C LEU A 340 18.41 7.41 12.77
N VAL A 341 19.19 8.18 12.01
CA VAL A 341 20.01 9.28 12.57
C VAL A 341 19.13 10.35 13.21
N LEU A 342 18.04 10.75 12.55
CA LEU A 342 17.11 11.76 13.11
C LEU A 342 16.39 11.27 14.37
N LEU A 343 16.04 9.98 14.42
CA LEU A 343 15.51 9.33 15.63
C LEU A 343 16.50 9.42 16.79
N CYS A 344 17.78 9.18 16.51
CA CYS A 344 18.86 9.23 17.51
C CYS A 344 19.31 10.65 17.87
N THR A 345 18.98 11.66 17.07
CA THR A 345 19.40 13.05 17.30
C THR A 345 18.96 13.57 18.67
N PRO A 346 17.67 13.51 19.08
CA PRO A 346 17.28 13.96 20.42
C PRO A 346 17.81 13.07 21.55
N LEU A 347 18.16 11.80 21.29
CA LEU A 347 18.80 10.92 22.26
C LEU A 347 20.18 11.44 22.68
N SER A 348 20.93 12.06 21.77
CA SER A 348 22.29 12.52 22.08
C SER A 348 22.33 13.55 23.21
N LEU A 349 21.29 14.38 23.36
CA LEU A 349 21.20 15.31 24.49
C LEU A 349 20.92 14.57 25.80
N GLY A 350 19.94 13.66 25.81
CA GLY A 350 19.57 12.91 27.01
C GLY A 350 20.58 11.85 27.43
N LEU A 351 21.37 11.30 26.49
CA LEU A 351 22.31 10.21 26.76
C LEU A 351 23.75 10.67 26.89
N LEU A 352 24.14 11.67 26.09
CA LEU A 352 25.54 12.14 26.00
C LEU A 352 25.71 13.57 26.51
N GLY A 353 24.63 14.30 26.84
CA GLY A 353 24.69 15.72 27.22
C GLY A 353 25.02 16.65 26.06
N VAL A 354 24.99 16.18 24.81
CA VAL A 354 25.41 16.95 23.62
C VAL A 354 24.20 17.25 22.75
N ALA A 355 23.94 18.52 22.46
CA ALA A 355 22.91 18.95 21.52
C ALA A 355 23.51 19.12 20.10
N PRO A 356 23.11 18.32 19.09
CA PRO A 356 23.60 18.46 17.71
C PRO A 356 22.99 19.66 16.97
N ILE A 357 21.87 20.16 17.48
CA ILE A 357 21.16 21.32 16.94
C ILE A 357 20.98 22.31 18.09
N ARG A 358 21.54 23.51 17.97
CA ARG A 358 21.31 24.62 18.90
C ARG A 358 20.28 25.56 18.30
N ILE A 359 19.16 25.72 19.00
CA ILE A 359 18.04 26.56 18.57
C ILE A 359 17.52 27.38 19.74
N GLY A 360 17.37 28.69 19.54
CA GLY A 360 16.69 29.60 20.46
C GLY A 360 15.19 29.68 20.16
N ALA A 361 14.46 30.41 21.00
CA ALA A 361 13.01 30.52 20.86
C ALA A 361 12.60 31.29 19.60
N GLU A 362 13.35 32.34 19.24
CA GLU A 362 13.10 33.14 18.06
C GLU A 362 13.33 32.35 16.77
N GLU A 363 14.45 31.61 16.67
CA GLU A 363 14.74 30.79 15.50
C GLU A 363 13.77 29.62 15.36
N LEU A 364 13.33 29.04 16.50
CA LEU A 364 12.28 28.02 16.49
C LEU A 364 10.98 28.56 15.88
N LEU A 365 10.51 29.72 16.34
CA LEU A 365 9.24 30.30 15.89
C LEU A 365 9.31 30.89 14.48
N SER A 366 10.44 31.49 14.10
CA SER A 366 10.57 32.25 12.85
C SER A 366 11.18 31.45 11.69
N VAL A 367 11.93 30.38 11.97
CA VAL A 367 12.64 29.58 10.94
C VAL A 367 12.16 28.14 10.91
N ALA A 368 12.27 27.39 12.01
CA ALA A 368 11.98 25.96 12.02
C ALA A 368 10.47 25.66 11.93
N MET A 369 9.64 26.28 12.79
CA MET A 369 8.20 26.02 12.82
C MET A 369 7.50 26.33 11.49
N PRO A 370 7.72 27.49 10.83
CA PRO A 370 7.06 27.78 9.55
C PRO A 370 7.33 26.73 8.48
N PHE A 371 8.57 26.22 8.44
CA PHE A 371 8.95 25.17 7.50
C PHE A 371 8.23 23.84 7.78
N PHE A 372 8.31 23.33 9.02
CA PHE A 372 7.68 22.05 9.38
C PHE A 372 6.14 22.12 9.33
N LEU A 373 5.54 23.22 9.78
CA LEU A 373 4.09 23.43 9.69
C LEU A 373 3.64 23.53 8.22
N GLY A 374 4.40 24.25 7.39
CA GLY A 374 4.15 24.31 5.95
C GLY A 374 4.15 22.92 5.33
N GLN A 375 5.14 22.09 5.64
CA GLN A 375 5.20 20.70 5.17
C GLN A 375 3.98 19.90 5.63
N MET A 376 3.64 19.95 6.93
CA MET A 376 2.50 19.21 7.48
C MET A 376 1.19 19.61 6.82
N LEU A 377 0.90 20.92 6.71
CA LEU A 377 -0.36 21.45 6.19
C LEU A 377 -0.52 21.20 4.68
N LEU A 378 0.57 21.29 3.91
CA LEU A 378 0.52 21.18 2.45
C LEU A 378 0.71 19.75 1.94
N SER A 379 1.28 18.84 2.74
CA SER A 379 1.56 17.45 2.37
C SER A 379 0.37 16.76 1.67
N ARG A 380 -0.82 16.82 2.27
CA ARG A 380 -2.01 16.12 1.74
C ARG A 380 -2.39 16.59 0.34
N TRP A 381 -2.25 17.89 0.08
CA TRP A 381 -2.58 18.50 -1.21
C TRP A 381 -1.53 18.16 -2.27
N LEU A 382 -0.25 18.28 -1.91
CA LEU A 382 0.88 18.01 -2.80
C LEU A 382 0.93 16.56 -3.29
N ASN A 383 0.50 15.61 -2.45
CA ASN A 383 0.45 14.18 -2.78
C ASN A 383 -0.90 13.74 -3.39
N GLY A 384 -1.80 14.66 -3.76
CA GLY A 384 -3.10 14.32 -4.37
C GLY A 384 -4.01 13.51 -3.45
N HIS A 385 -3.94 13.79 -2.15
CA HIS A 385 -4.67 13.09 -1.09
C HIS A 385 -4.42 11.58 -1.03
N SER A 386 -3.26 11.11 -1.52
CA SER A 386 -2.85 9.70 -1.42
C SER A 386 -2.28 9.34 -0.05
N ARG A 387 -1.83 10.34 0.72
CA ARG A 387 -1.32 10.18 2.07
C ARG A 387 -1.55 11.44 2.90
N SER A 388 -1.54 11.29 4.21
CA SER A 388 -1.46 12.42 5.15
C SER A 388 0.02 12.69 5.52
N ALA A 389 0.30 13.56 6.49
CA ALA A 389 1.67 13.95 6.84
C ALA A 389 2.39 12.92 7.75
N LEU A 390 1.81 12.61 8.90
CA LEU A 390 2.37 11.81 9.99
C LEU A 390 1.96 10.32 9.95
N LEU A 391 0.71 9.99 9.63
CA LEU A 391 0.25 8.59 9.68
C LEU A 391 1.06 7.62 8.81
N PRO A 392 1.49 7.98 7.57
CA PRO A 392 2.32 7.11 6.76
C PRO A 392 3.68 6.79 7.40
N ASP A 393 4.18 7.64 8.30
CA ASP A 393 5.46 7.38 8.98
C ASP A 393 5.39 6.11 9.82
N LEU A 394 4.19 5.68 10.28
CA LEU A 394 4.02 4.41 10.99
C LEU A 394 4.66 3.23 10.25
N TYR A 395 4.51 3.17 8.92
CA TYR A 395 5.16 2.15 8.09
C TYR A 395 6.68 2.26 8.13
N ARG A 396 7.21 3.48 8.11
CA ARG A 396 8.66 3.74 8.17
C ARG A 396 9.24 3.25 9.50
N TRP A 397 8.56 3.52 10.62
CA TRP A 397 9.03 3.14 11.96
C TRP A 397 9.09 1.63 12.18
N ILE A 398 8.07 0.89 11.74
CA ILE A 398 8.00 -0.58 11.91
C ILE A 398 9.16 -1.27 11.18
N PHE A 399 9.51 -0.78 9.99
CA PHE A 399 10.51 -1.43 9.14
C PHE A 399 11.88 -0.74 9.16
N LEU A 400 12.07 0.27 10.02
CA LEU A 400 13.25 1.12 10.03
C LEU A 400 14.55 0.34 10.15
N VAL A 401 14.72 -0.41 11.24
CA VAL A 401 15.94 -1.17 11.53
C VAL A 401 16.25 -2.25 10.49
N PRO A 402 15.32 -3.15 10.11
CA PRO A 402 15.64 -4.19 9.13
C PRO A 402 15.97 -3.62 7.75
N ILE A 403 15.31 -2.54 7.31
CA ILE A 403 15.63 -1.88 6.03
C ILE A 403 16.98 -1.16 6.11
N CYS A 404 17.28 -0.44 7.21
CA CYS A 404 18.62 0.14 7.43
C CYS A 404 19.72 -0.93 7.31
N ALA A 405 19.54 -2.08 7.98
CA ALA A 405 20.48 -3.18 7.90
C ALA A 405 20.64 -3.72 6.47
N ALA A 406 19.54 -3.83 5.72
CA ALA A 406 19.55 -4.27 4.32
C ALA A 406 20.27 -3.26 3.40
N VAL A 407 20.02 -1.95 3.57
CA VAL A 407 20.65 -0.87 2.80
C VAL A 407 22.15 -0.80 3.08
N VAL A 408 22.55 -0.81 4.35
CA VAL A 408 23.98 -0.77 4.74
C VAL A 408 24.71 -2.01 4.24
N SER A 409 24.18 -3.21 4.49
CA SER A 409 24.82 -4.46 4.05
C SER A 409 24.97 -4.54 2.53
N THR A 410 23.94 -4.13 1.77
CA THR A 410 24.00 -4.07 0.30
C THR A 410 25.03 -3.04 -0.17
N SER A 411 25.08 -1.86 0.46
CA SER A 411 26.05 -0.81 0.14
C SER A 411 27.49 -1.28 0.36
N LEU A 412 27.73 -2.09 1.38
CA LEU A 412 29.03 -2.73 1.66
C LEU A 412 29.35 -3.95 0.78
N GLY A 413 28.54 -4.22 -0.26
CA GLY A 413 28.77 -5.35 -1.18
C GLY A 413 28.37 -6.71 -0.60
N ARG A 414 27.63 -6.73 0.51
CA ARG A 414 27.18 -7.94 1.21
C ARG A 414 25.64 -8.00 1.26
N PRO A 415 24.94 -7.99 0.09
CA PRO A 415 23.48 -8.03 0.08
C PRO A 415 22.99 -9.30 0.79
N ARG A 416 21.89 -9.18 1.55
CA ARG A 416 21.27 -10.33 2.19
C ARG A 416 20.79 -11.33 1.13
N ARG A 417 20.97 -12.63 1.39
CA ARG A 417 20.52 -13.68 0.48
C ARG A 417 19.01 -13.56 0.21
N PHE A 418 18.63 -13.69 -1.06
CA PHE A 418 17.23 -13.74 -1.45
C PHE A 418 16.53 -14.93 -0.77
N ARG A 419 15.40 -14.65 -0.13
CA ARG A 419 14.49 -15.67 0.41
C ARG A 419 13.10 -15.37 -0.14
N VAL A 420 12.45 -16.38 -0.69
CA VAL A 420 11.07 -16.27 -1.20
C VAL A 420 10.18 -15.79 -0.05
N THR A 421 9.37 -14.76 -0.33
CA THR A 421 8.43 -14.24 0.66
C THR A 421 7.27 -15.23 0.76
N PRO A 422 6.95 -15.76 1.96
CA PRO A 422 5.81 -16.65 2.10
C PRO A 422 4.54 -15.95 1.65
N LYS A 423 3.87 -16.53 0.65
CA LYS A 423 2.55 -16.10 0.16
C LYS A 423 1.41 -16.92 0.73
N ALA A 424 1.73 -17.98 1.48
CA ALA A 424 0.78 -18.74 2.26
C ALA A 424 0.64 -18.17 3.68
N VAL A 425 -0.57 -18.29 4.23
CA VAL A 425 -0.79 -18.15 5.67
C VAL A 425 -0.05 -19.29 6.36
N ILE A 426 0.98 -18.95 7.13
CA ILE A 426 1.48 -19.86 8.16
C ILE A 426 0.27 -20.14 9.04
N GLY A 427 -0.12 -21.42 9.17
CA GLY A 427 -1.40 -21.85 9.74
C GLY A 427 -1.77 -21.23 11.09
N ARG A 428 -2.95 -21.59 11.61
CA ARG A 428 -3.67 -21.02 12.77
C ARG A 428 -2.86 -20.69 14.07
N GLY A 429 -1.55 -20.89 14.14
CA GLY A 429 -0.67 -20.65 15.30
C GLY A 429 0.43 -19.57 15.17
N ALA A 430 0.59 -18.83 14.07
CA ALA A 430 1.56 -17.71 14.03
C ALA A 430 1.00 -16.44 14.72
N SER A 431 0.50 -16.58 15.94
CA SER A 431 0.05 -15.47 16.76
C SER A 431 1.23 -14.94 17.57
N GLY A 432 1.76 -13.78 17.18
CA GLY A 432 2.80 -13.09 17.94
C GLY A 432 3.75 -12.28 17.07
N PRO A 433 4.49 -11.35 17.67
CA PRO A 433 5.44 -10.51 16.95
C PRO A 433 6.71 -11.29 16.62
N ASP A 434 7.23 -11.10 15.41
CA ASP A 434 8.54 -11.64 15.02
C ASP A 434 9.64 -10.96 15.88
N PRO A 435 10.46 -11.73 16.63
CA PRO A 435 11.49 -11.15 17.49
C PRO A 435 12.51 -10.29 16.73
N GLY A 436 12.78 -10.60 15.46
CA GLY A 436 13.68 -9.84 14.60
C GLY A 436 13.15 -8.45 14.23
N LEU A 437 11.84 -8.24 14.34
CA LEU A 437 11.23 -6.90 14.26
C LEU A 437 11.07 -6.25 15.63
N LEU A 438 10.60 -7.01 16.62
CA LEU A 438 10.24 -6.47 17.92
C LEU A 438 11.45 -6.01 18.74
N LEU A 439 12.48 -6.86 18.87
CA LEU A 439 13.61 -6.60 19.78
C LEU A 439 14.35 -5.30 19.46
N PRO A 440 14.67 -4.98 18.19
CA PRO A 440 15.31 -3.70 17.89
C PRO A 440 14.43 -2.48 18.21
N LEU A 441 13.11 -2.59 18.01
CA LEU A 441 12.17 -1.52 18.36
C LEU A 441 12.07 -1.32 19.87
N LEU A 442 12.05 -2.40 20.64
CA LEU A 442 12.09 -2.34 22.11
C LEU A 442 13.41 -1.73 22.62
N ALA A 443 14.54 -2.07 22.00
CA ALA A 443 15.83 -1.48 22.35
C ALA A 443 15.84 0.04 22.08
N LEU A 444 15.38 0.47 20.90
CA LEU A 444 15.24 1.90 20.58
C LEU A 444 14.27 2.61 21.52
N PHE A 445 13.17 1.96 21.88
CA PHE A 445 12.21 2.51 22.83
C PHE A 445 12.80 2.65 24.25
N GLY A 446 13.54 1.65 24.73
CA GLY A 446 14.27 1.73 26.00
C GLY A 446 15.29 2.86 26.03
N LEU A 447 16.04 3.06 24.94
CA LEU A 447 16.96 4.19 24.80
C LEU A 447 16.22 5.54 24.82
N GLN A 448 15.04 5.63 24.20
CA GLN A 448 14.19 6.82 24.29
C GLN A 448 13.71 7.11 25.70
N LEU A 449 13.28 6.08 26.44
CA LEU A 449 12.88 6.26 27.84
C LEU A 449 14.06 6.72 28.71
N MET A 450 15.25 6.16 28.50
CA MET A 450 16.45 6.58 29.20
C MET A 450 16.83 8.04 28.88
N ALA A 451 16.74 8.44 27.61
CA ALA A 451 16.98 9.82 27.23
C ALA A 451 15.95 10.78 27.85
N LEU A 452 14.65 10.46 27.76
CA LEU A 452 13.58 11.24 28.37
C LEU A 452 13.78 11.40 29.89
N TRP A 453 14.15 10.32 30.57
CA TRP A 453 14.44 10.32 32.00
C TRP A 453 15.58 11.29 32.36
N ASN A 454 16.62 11.33 31.55
CA ASN A 454 17.78 12.20 31.75
C ASN A 454 17.52 13.66 31.37
N LEU A 455 16.50 13.95 30.54
CA LEU A 455 16.08 15.30 30.18
C LEU A 455 15.18 15.96 31.24
N VAL A 456 14.78 15.23 32.30
CA VAL A 456 14.02 15.78 33.43
C VAL A 456 14.85 16.87 34.15
N PRO A 457 14.27 18.04 34.46
CA PRO A 457 14.97 19.12 35.15
C PRO A 457 15.71 18.64 36.41
N GLY A 458 16.98 19.04 36.55
CA GLY A 458 17.85 18.63 37.67
C GLY A 458 18.77 17.43 37.40
N ARG A 459 18.51 16.61 36.36
CA ARG A 459 19.37 15.47 35.99
C ARG A 459 20.36 15.77 34.85
N LEU A 460 19.98 16.66 33.94
CA LEU A 460 20.82 17.11 32.84
C LEU A 460 22.21 17.68 33.27
N PRO A 461 22.32 18.45 34.37
CA PRO A 461 23.61 18.97 34.84
C PRO A 461 24.59 17.88 35.31
N LEU A 462 24.12 16.71 35.74
CA LEU A 462 24.97 15.58 36.18
C LEU A 462 25.68 14.89 35.01
N LEU A 463 25.12 14.94 33.80
CA LEU A 463 25.71 14.39 32.57
C LEU A 463 26.60 15.41 31.86
N ALA A 464 26.21 16.68 31.86
CA ALA A 464 27.00 17.77 31.27
C ALA A 464 28.25 18.14 32.11
N GLY A 465 28.26 17.78 33.40
CA GLY A 465 29.32 18.09 34.37
C GLY A 465 30.68 17.42 34.13
N GLN A 466 30.83 16.58 33.10
CA GLN A 466 32.12 15.95 32.74
C GLN A 466 32.71 16.45 31.40
N GLY A 467 32.04 17.35 30.66
CA GLY A 467 32.36 17.60 29.25
C GLY A 467 32.50 19.05 28.77
N GLY A 468 32.46 20.06 29.64
CA GLY A 468 32.78 21.45 29.26
C GLY A 468 31.90 22.08 28.16
N THR A 469 30.62 21.70 28.05
CA THR A 469 29.71 22.27 27.04
C THR A 469 28.96 23.49 27.58
N LEU A 470 28.95 24.59 26.80
CA LEU A 470 28.14 25.81 27.00
C LEU A 470 26.69 25.51 27.42
N PRO A 471 26.02 26.40 28.18
CA PRO A 471 24.62 26.24 28.53
C PRO A 471 23.76 26.00 27.27
N VAL A 472 22.95 24.94 27.31
CA VAL A 472 22.05 24.57 26.22
C VAL A 472 20.81 25.47 26.30
N PRO A 473 20.39 26.13 25.21
CA PRO A 473 19.19 26.98 25.23
C PRO A 473 17.95 26.20 25.67
N ALA A 474 17.07 26.82 26.46
CA ALA A 474 15.83 26.18 26.93
C ALA A 474 14.96 25.68 25.77
N ALA A 475 14.90 26.43 24.66
CA ALA A 475 14.19 26.01 23.45
C ALA A 475 14.79 24.73 22.82
N THR A 476 16.11 24.54 22.88
CA THR A 476 16.77 23.31 22.41
C THR A 476 16.36 22.10 23.26
N VAL A 477 16.33 22.26 24.59
CA VAL A 477 15.85 21.21 25.50
C VAL A 477 14.37 20.89 25.23
N GLY A 478 13.54 21.92 25.06
CA GLY A 478 12.11 21.76 24.73
C GLY A 478 11.88 21.02 23.41
N VAL A 479 12.66 21.35 22.37
CA VAL A 479 12.63 20.65 21.07
C VAL A 479 13.06 19.19 21.22
N ALA A 480 14.14 18.92 21.95
CA ALA A 480 14.60 17.56 22.21
C ALA A 480 13.57 16.72 22.98
N LEU A 481 12.93 17.32 24.00
CA LEU A 481 11.83 16.70 24.74
C LEU A 481 10.65 16.39 23.83
N GLY A 482 10.17 17.37 23.06
CA GLY A 482 9.03 17.21 22.15
C GLY A 482 9.28 16.12 21.11
N TRP A 483 10.45 16.11 20.48
CA TRP A 483 10.82 15.06 19.52
C TRP A 483 11.01 13.69 20.17
N SER A 484 11.58 13.61 21.37
CA SER A 484 11.73 12.33 22.09
C SER A 484 10.37 11.75 22.47
N LEU A 485 9.42 12.58 22.90
CA LEU A 485 8.04 12.15 23.19
C LEU A 485 7.33 11.66 21.93
N LEU A 486 7.45 12.39 20.81
CA LEU A 486 6.89 11.98 19.53
C LEU A 486 7.51 10.66 19.04
N ASN A 487 8.84 10.53 19.10
CA ASN A 487 9.54 9.30 18.74
C ASN A 487 9.12 8.13 19.63
N GLY A 488 8.99 8.35 20.94
CA GLY A 488 8.51 7.34 21.89
C GLY A 488 7.09 6.85 21.54
N LEU A 489 6.19 7.77 21.21
CA LEU A 489 4.84 7.44 20.77
C LEU A 489 4.82 6.63 19.45
N LEU A 490 5.59 7.06 18.45
CA LEU A 490 5.67 6.38 17.16
C LEU A 490 6.31 4.99 17.28
N LEU A 491 7.32 4.84 18.15
CA LEU A 491 7.89 3.53 18.49
C LEU A 491 6.88 2.62 19.19
N LEU A 492 6.07 3.15 20.12
CA LEU A 492 4.97 2.39 20.74
C LEU A 492 3.99 1.86 19.69
N LEU A 493 3.58 2.72 18.76
CA LEU A 493 2.68 2.34 17.67
C LEU A 493 3.33 1.31 16.74
N ALA A 494 4.62 1.45 16.46
CA ALA A 494 5.37 0.47 15.66
C ALA A 494 5.47 -0.90 16.36
N ILE A 495 5.81 -0.92 17.65
CA ILE A 495 5.83 -2.12 18.50
C ILE A 495 4.44 -2.78 18.50
N ARG A 496 3.39 -2.00 18.69
CA ARG A 496 2.00 -2.49 18.69
C ARG A 496 1.58 -3.06 17.34
N SER A 497 2.09 -2.52 16.25
CA SER A 497 1.82 -2.99 14.88
C SER A 497 2.55 -4.29 14.53
N CYS A 498 3.60 -4.66 15.27
CA CYS A 498 4.28 -5.94 15.09
C CYS A 498 3.44 -7.14 15.55
N TRP A 499 2.38 -6.91 16.33
CA TRP A 499 1.50 -7.98 16.82
C TRP A 499 0.44 -8.34 15.76
N ASP A 500 0.72 -9.39 14.99
CA ASP A 500 -0.21 -9.90 13.99
C ASP A 500 -1.48 -10.48 14.64
N ARG A 501 -2.64 -10.16 14.05
CA ARG A 501 -3.95 -10.66 14.53
C ARG A 501 -4.04 -12.18 14.41
N PRO A 502 -4.35 -12.92 15.49
CA PRO A 502 -4.59 -14.35 15.41
C PRO A 502 -5.79 -14.68 14.52
N GLY A 503 -5.75 -15.78 13.77
CA GLY A 503 -6.92 -16.33 13.07
C GLY A 503 -7.19 -15.80 11.66
N SER A 504 -6.30 -15.00 11.07
CA SER A 504 -6.39 -14.61 9.65
C SER A 504 -6.28 -15.87 8.78
N ASP A 505 -7.38 -16.26 8.13
CA ASP A 505 -7.45 -17.37 7.17
C ASP A 505 -6.77 -17.04 5.82
N GLY A 506 -6.32 -15.80 5.66
CA GLY A 506 -5.67 -15.30 4.43
C GLY A 506 -6.64 -15.07 3.29
N ILE A 507 -7.93 -15.18 3.57
CA ILE A 507 -8.99 -15.01 2.60
C ILE A 507 -9.34 -13.52 2.57
N PRO A 508 -9.40 -12.88 1.40
CA PRO A 508 -9.91 -11.52 1.30
C PRO A 508 -11.39 -11.45 1.68
N TRP A 509 -11.71 -10.58 2.63
CA TRP A 509 -13.08 -10.25 3.02
C TRP A 509 -13.39 -8.79 2.68
N PHE A 510 -14.57 -8.58 2.11
CA PHE A 510 -14.97 -7.28 1.59
C PHE A 510 -16.20 -6.74 2.32
N ALA A 511 -16.18 -5.45 2.62
CA ALA A 511 -17.37 -4.75 3.08
C ALA A 511 -18.22 -4.35 1.86
N LEU A 512 -19.34 -5.04 1.67
CA LEU A 512 -20.26 -4.84 0.55
C LEU A 512 -21.70 -4.71 1.08
N PRO A 513 -22.15 -3.50 1.45
CA PRO A 513 -23.48 -3.31 2.01
C PRO A 513 -24.56 -3.40 0.93
N LEU A 514 -25.20 -4.56 0.80
CA LEU A 514 -26.30 -4.80 -0.14
C LEU A 514 -27.52 -5.40 0.58
N PRO A 515 -28.74 -4.97 0.24
CA PRO A 515 -29.94 -5.66 0.67
C PRO A 515 -30.00 -7.03 -0.03
N LEU A 516 -30.41 -8.05 0.72
CA LEU A 516 -30.56 -9.42 0.23
C LEU A 516 -31.69 -10.13 0.98
N ARG A 517 -32.08 -11.31 0.49
CA ARG A 517 -33.08 -12.16 1.12
C ARG A 517 -32.42 -13.46 1.56
N LEU A 518 -32.58 -13.81 2.84
CA LEU A 518 -32.25 -15.14 3.34
C LEU A 518 -33.51 -16.01 3.26
N ARG A 519 -33.47 -17.08 2.47
CA ARG A 519 -34.53 -18.09 2.40
C ARG A 519 -34.12 -19.35 3.14
N HIS A 520 -35.09 -20.01 3.74
CA HIS A 520 -34.97 -21.36 4.32
C HIS A 520 -36.25 -22.14 4.01
N ARG A 521 -36.28 -23.45 4.33
CA ARG A 521 -37.44 -24.30 4.06
C ARG A 521 -38.77 -23.82 4.68
N GLY A 522 -38.74 -22.97 5.70
CA GLY A 522 -39.92 -22.50 6.43
C GLY A 522 -40.28 -21.03 6.22
N GLY A 523 -39.56 -20.27 5.39
CA GLY A 523 -39.78 -18.84 5.25
C GLY A 523 -38.65 -18.06 4.59
N SER A 524 -38.79 -16.74 4.57
CA SER A 524 -37.77 -15.83 4.05
C SER A 524 -37.71 -14.53 4.83
N GLY A 525 -36.51 -14.04 5.10
CA GLY A 525 -36.27 -12.79 5.83
C GLY A 525 -35.42 -11.81 5.05
N MET A 526 -35.67 -10.50 5.24
CA MET A 526 -34.79 -9.44 4.76
C MET A 526 -33.51 -9.40 5.58
N ALA A 527 -32.39 -9.27 4.88
CA ALA A 527 -31.10 -9.06 5.51
C ALA A 527 -30.24 -8.10 4.70
N ARG A 528 -29.19 -7.60 5.35
CA ARG A 528 -28.18 -6.76 4.73
C ARG A 528 -26.84 -7.45 4.81
N LEU A 529 -26.17 -7.60 3.67
CA LEU A 529 -24.80 -8.06 3.60
C LEU A 529 -23.88 -7.08 4.32
N GLN A 530 -22.99 -7.59 5.19
CA GLN A 530 -21.96 -6.81 5.86
C GLN A 530 -20.57 -7.17 5.38
N ALA A 531 -20.30 -8.47 5.25
CA ALA A 531 -19.03 -8.98 4.77
C ALA A 531 -19.24 -10.12 3.77
N ILE A 532 -18.35 -10.23 2.78
CA ILE A 532 -18.38 -11.31 1.80
C ILE A 532 -16.96 -11.72 1.39
N SER A 533 -16.77 -13.00 1.10
CA SER A 533 -15.57 -13.57 0.48
C SER A 533 -15.95 -14.68 -0.50
N GLY A 534 -14.95 -15.27 -1.16
CA GLY A 534 -15.12 -16.49 -1.94
C GLY A 534 -15.52 -17.72 -1.12
N TYR A 535 -15.53 -17.62 0.22
CA TYR A 535 -15.79 -18.73 1.14
C TYR A 535 -17.07 -18.59 1.95
N GLY A 536 -17.55 -17.37 2.19
CA GLY A 536 -18.79 -17.15 2.92
C GLY A 536 -19.23 -15.70 2.98
N ALA A 537 -20.23 -15.45 3.84
CA ALA A 537 -20.82 -14.13 4.04
C ALA A 537 -21.23 -13.88 5.50
N GLU A 538 -21.25 -12.61 5.88
CA GLU A 538 -21.85 -12.11 7.11
C GLU A 538 -23.01 -11.21 6.76
N ILE A 539 -24.19 -11.51 7.31
CA ILE A 539 -25.42 -10.78 7.07
C ILE A 539 -25.99 -10.28 8.40
N VAL A 540 -26.74 -9.18 8.35
CA VAL A 540 -27.58 -8.72 9.47
C VAL A 540 -29.03 -8.78 9.04
N LEU A 541 -29.81 -9.55 9.79
CA LEU A 541 -31.25 -9.69 9.63
C LEU A 541 -31.94 -8.41 10.10
N GLU A 542 -32.99 -8.00 9.39
CA GLU A 542 -33.88 -6.94 9.86
C GLU A 542 -34.67 -7.43 11.10
N ARG A 543 -35.09 -6.50 11.98
CA ARG A 543 -35.60 -6.83 13.33
C ARG A 543 -36.74 -7.87 13.31
N ASP A 544 -37.64 -7.76 12.34
CA ASP A 544 -38.80 -8.66 12.22
C ASP A 544 -38.37 -10.05 11.73
N ALA A 545 -37.42 -10.12 10.80
CA ALA A 545 -36.86 -11.37 10.28
C ALA A 545 -35.99 -12.13 11.29
N ALA A 546 -35.36 -11.43 12.24
CA ALA A 546 -34.49 -12.06 13.24
C ALA A 546 -35.24 -12.96 14.24
N ALA A 547 -36.53 -12.68 14.48
CA ALA A 547 -37.39 -13.48 15.34
C ALA A 547 -37.91 -14.76 14.65
N GLU A 548 -37.98 -14.75 13.32
CA GLU A 548 -38.65 -15.80 12.54
C GLU A 548 -37.73 -16.91 12.02
N ILE A 549 -36.39 -16.74 12.07
CA ILE A 549 -35.44 -17.70 11.48
C ILE A 549 -34.88 -18.66 12.56
N PRO A 550 -35.37 -19.92 12.64
CA PRO A 550 -34.95 -20.88 13.64
C PRO A 550 -33.47 -21.23 13.49
N ALA A 551 -32.80 -21.57 14.60
CA ALA A 551 -31.43 -22.07 14.58
C ALA A 551 -31.30 -23.42 13.86
N SER A 552 -32.37 -24.22 13.84
CA SER A 552 -32.46 -25.58 13.29
C SER A 552 -32.98 -25.66 11.85
N ALA A 553 -33.28 -24.53 11.20
CA ALA A 553 -33.77 -24.58 9.82
C ALA A 553 -32.69 -25.07 8.85
N GLU A 554 -33.10 -25.77 7.80
CA GLU A 554 -32.20 -26.31 6.76
C GLU A 554 -32.45 -25.65 5.39
N GLY A 555 -31.48 -25.80 4.50
CA GLY A 555 -31.60 -25.35 3.11
C GLY A 555 -31.52 -23.83 2.96
N PHE A 556 -30.64 -23.18 3.73
CA PHE A 556 -30.48 -21.74 3.63
C PHE A 556 -29.92 -21.33 2.27
N THR A 557 -30.53 -20.32 1.67
CA THR A 557 -30.05 -19.71 0.42
C THR A 557 -30.06 -18.19 0.54
N LEU A 558 -29.05 -17.56 -0.04
CA LEU A 558 -28.95 -16.12 -0.17
C LEU A 558 -29.35 -15.70 -1.58
N GLU A 559 -30.42 -14.89 -1.66
CA GLU A 559 -30.95 -14.32 -2.90
C GLU A 559 -30.67 -12.81 -2.96
N GLY A 560 -30.49 -12.28 -4.17
CA GLY A 560 -30.23 -10.86 -4.42
C GLY A 560 -28.75 -10.49 -4.52
N LEU A 561 -27.85 -11.40 -4.14
CA LEU A 561 -26.41 -11.21 -4.33
C LEU A 561 -26.00 -11.31 -5.80
N LEU A 562 -26.47 -12.36 -6.48
CA LEU A 562 -26.32 -12.58 -7.91
C LEU A 562 -27.72 -12.56 -8.55
N PRO A 563 -27.98 -11.70 -9.55
CA PRO A 563 -29.29 -11.63 -10.19
C PRO A 563 -29.76 -12.99 -10.72
N GLY A 564 -30.93 -13.46 -10.26
CA GLY A 564 -31.52 -14.73 -10.69
C GLY A 564 -30.76 -15.99 -10.26
N THR A 565 -29.82 -15.91 -9.31
CA THR A 565 -29.03 -17.07 -8.88
C THR A 565 -28.89 -17.13 -7.37
N PRO A 566 -29.73 -17.92 -6.68
CA PRO A 566 -29.58 -18.15 -5.25
C PRO A 566 -28.25 -18.86 -4.98
N LEU A 567 -27.58 -18.47 -3.89
CA LEU A 567 -26.38 -19.14 -3.42
C LEU A 567 -26.69 -19.98 -2.18
N PRO A 568 -26.32 -21.27 -2.16
CA PRO A 568 -26.35 -22.09 -0.95
C PRO A 568 -25.53 -21.46 0.18
N PHE A 569 -26.14 -21.34 1.36
CA PHE A 569 -25.52 -20.71 2.53
C PHE A 569 -25.65 -21.64 3.73
N LEU A 570 -24.57 -21.78 4.51
CA LEU A 570 -24.51 -22.65 5.68
C LEU A 570 -24.17 -21.78 6.89
N PRO A 571 -25.16 -21.38 7.71
CA PRO A 571 -24.91 -20.62 8.93
C PRO A 571 -23.99 -21.36 9.89
N VAL A 572 -22.92 -20.70 10.35
CA VAL A 572 -21.95 -21.26 11.31
C VAL A 572 -21.76 -20.39 12.56
N ALA A 573 -22.19 -19.13 12.52
CA ALA A 573 -22.08 -18.20 13.64
C ALA A 573 -23.29 -17.27 13.72
N ARG A 574 -23.71 -16.93 14.94
CA ARG A 574 -24.80 -15.97 15.19
C ARG A 574 -24.41 -14.98 16.28
N ARG A 575 -24.82 -13.72 16.11
CA ARG A 575 -24.61 -12.64 17.10
C ARG A 575 -25.69 -11.57 16.95
N ALA A 576 -26.62 -11.48 17.90
CA ALA A 576 -27.59 -10.38 18.04
C ALA A 576 -28.12 -9.81 16.71
N GLY A 577 -28.88 -10.62 15.96
CA GLY A 577 -29.43 -10.25 14.65
C GLY A 577 -28.46 -10.41 13.46
N ALA A 578 -27.20 -10.77 13.69
CA ALA A 578 -26.23 -11.09 12.64
C ALA A 578 -26.00 -12.61 12.50
N VAL A 579 -25.79 -13.05 11.27
CA VAL A 579 -25.49 -14.45 10.91
C VAL A 579 -24.26 -14.49 10.03
N GLY A 580 -23.27 -15.31 10.40
CA GLY A 580 -22.10 -15.62 9.60
C GLY A 580 -22.21 -17.05 9.09
N GLY A 581 -21.91 -17.27 7.82
CA GLY A 581 -22.06 -18.57 7.19
C GLY A 581 -21.09 -18.79 6.04
N LEU A 582 -20.85 -20.06 5.75
CA LEU A 582 -20.03 -20.51 4.62
C LEU A 582 -20.92 -20.73 3.39
N TRP A 583 -20.32 -20.69 2.20
CA TRP A 583 -21.02 -21.17 1.01
C TRP A 583 -21.21 -22.68 1.09
N GLY A 584 -22.41 -23.16 0.72
CA GLY A 584 -22.59 -24.58 0.41
C GLY A 584 -21.91 -24.94 -0.92
N PRO A 585 -22.08 -26.18 -1.41
CA PRO A 585 -21.54 -26.59 -2.70
C PRO A 585 -22.02 -25.65 -3.82
N LEU A 586 -21.08 -24.97 -4.48
CA LEU A 586 -21.35 -24.07 -5.59
C LEU A 586 -21.10 -24.80 -6.92
N THR A 587 -22.03 -24.67 -7.85
CA THR A 587 -21.80 -25.06 -9.26
C THR A 587 -20.68 -24.21 -9.88
N PRO A 588 -20.01 -24.68 -10.95
CA PRO A 588 -18.99 -23.88 -11.65
C PRO A 588 -19.49 -22.50 -12.09
N SER A 589 -20.74 -22.42 -12.58
CA SER A 589 -21.38 -21.16 -12.98
C SER A 589 -21.61 -20.22 -11.79
N GLN A 590 -22.09 -20.71 -10.64
CA GLN A 590 -22.24 -19.91 -9.43
C GLN A 590 -20.90 -19.38 -8.92
N ARG A 591 -19.86 -20.23 -8.93
CA ARG A 591 -18.51 -19.85 -8.50
C ARG A 591 -17.94 -18.76 -9.40
N ASP A 592 -18.00 -18.93 -10.73
CA ASP A 592 -17.52 -17.93 -11.67
C ASP A 592 -18.26 -16.58 -11.50
N ARG A 593 -19.59 -16.60 -11.35
CA ARG A 593 -20.35 -15.36 -11.11
C ARG A 593 -20.01 -14.70 -9.78
N LEU A 594 -19.76 -15.47 -8.73
CA LEU A 594 -19.28 -14.96 -7.44
C LEU A 594 -17.89 -14.33 -7.58
N ASP A 595 -16.94 -15.01 -8.23
CA ASP A 595 -15.59 -14.49 -8.45
C ASP A 595 -15.59 -13.24 -9.35
N THR A 596 -16.53 -13.17 -10.30
CA THR A 596 -16.76 -11.95 -11.10
C THR A 596 -17.19 -10.77 -10.23
N LEU A 597 -18.15 -11.01 -9.32
CA LEU A 597 -18.61 -9.99 -8.37
C LEU A 597 -17.48 -9.51 -7.44
N LEU A 598 -16.64 -10.44 -6.98
CA LEU A 598 -15.63 -10.20 -5.95
C LEU A 598 -14.30 -9.65 -6.47
N TYR A 599 -13.91 -9.98 -7.70
CA TYR A 599 -12.55 -9.72 -8.17
C TYR A 599 -12.45 -9.10 -9.57
N ARG A 600 -13.42 -9.32 -10.46
CA ARG A 600 -13.24 -9.05 -11.91
C ARG A 600 -14.09 -7.92 -12.50
N ARG A 601 -15.03 -7.34 -11.73
CA ARG A 601 -15.91 -6.25 -12.21
C ARG A 601 -15.22 -4.89 -12.28
N GLU A 602 -15.69 -4.06 -13.20
CA GLU A 602 -15.24 -2.67 -13.34
C GLU A 602 -15.51 -1.83 -12.09
N GLY A 603 -14.57 -0.91 -11.81
CA GLY A 603 -14.70 0.05 -10.71
C GLY A 603 -14.70 -0.57 -9.30
N LEU A 604 -14.29 -1.83 -9.17
CA LEU A 604 -14.29 -2.57 -7.90
C LEU A 604 -13.29 -1.99 -6.88
N TRP A 605 -12.11 -1.55 -7.35
CA TRP A 605 -11.03 -1.01 -6.50
C TRP A 605 -11.16 0.52 -6.34
N PRO A 606 -11.62 1.03 -5.18
CA PRO A 606 -11.83 2.47 -5.02
C PRO A 606 -10.49 3.22 -4.91
N THR A 607 -10.51 4.48 -5.35
CA THR A 607 -9.46 5.46 -5.00
C THR A 607 -9.95 6.27 -3.81
N LEU A 608 -9.44 5.93 -2.62
CA LEU A 608 -9.81 6.57 -1.36
C LEU A 608 -8.99 7.85 -1.13
N ARG A 609 -9.46 8.76 -0.28
CA ARG A 609 -8.68 9.95 0.11
C ARG A 609 -8.15 9.78 1.52
N ALA A 610 -6.88 10.13 1.73
CA ALA A 610 -6.30 10.16 3.05
C ALA A 610 -7.11 11.11 3.95
N PRO A 611 -7.54 10.66 5.14
CA PRO A 611 -8.30 11.49 6.05
C PRO A 611 -7.45 12.65 6.59
N PHE A 612 -8.10 13.60 7.23
CA PHE A 612 -7.42 14.74 7.83
C PHE A 612 -6.83 14.35 9.20
N GLU A 613 -5.56 14.65 9.44
CA GLU A 613 -4.81 14.06 10.56
C GLU A 613 -5.33 14.38 11.95
N PRO A 614 -5.75 15.63 12.26
CA PRO A 614 -6.33 15.93 13.56
C PRO A 614 -7.54 15.06 13.91
N LEU A 615 -8.23 14.51 12.91
CA LEU A 615 -9.36 13.59 13.11
C LEU A 615 -8.91 12.13 13.31
N THR A 616 -7.76 11.74 12.77
CA THR A 616 -7.29 10.34 12.82
C THR A 616 -6.28 10.06 13.90
N LEU A 617 -5.44 11.03 14.28
CA LEU A 617 -4.45 10.85 15.35
C LEU A 617 -5.09 10.41 16.69
N PRO A 618 -6.20 11.02 17.17
CA PRO A 618 -6.85 10.55 18.40
C PRO A 618 -7.33 9.11 18.30
N LEU A 619 -7.81 8.69 17.12
CA LEU A 619 -8.26 7.32 16.90
C LEU A 619 -7.09 6.34 16.98
N VAL A 620 -5.96 6.66 16.33
CA VAL A 620 -4.73 5.84 16.40
C VAL A 620 -4.26 5.68 17.85
N LEU A 621 -4.32 6.76 18.64
CA LEU A 621 -4.01 6.73 20.07
C LEU A 621 -4.96 5.84 20.88
N VAL A 622 -6.27 5.90 20.61
CA VAL A 622 -7.24 5.00 21.24
C VAL A 622 -6.96 3.54 20.87
N ARG A 623 -6.60 3.26 19.62
CA ARG A 623 -6.27 1.90 19.15
C ARG A 623 -5.00 1.33 19.78
N LEU A 624 -4.03 2.18 20.11
CA LEU A 624 -2.81 1.76 20.83
C LEU A 624 -3.14 1.07 22.16
N LEU A 625 -4.18 1.54 22.85
CA LEU A 625 -4.60 1.03 24.15
C LEU A 625 -5.57 -0.17 24.07
N GLN A 626 -5.98 -0.57 22.86
CA GLN A 626 -6.93 -1.67 22.68
C GLN A 626 -6.23 -3.01 22.40
N PRO A 627 -6.72 -4.10 23.03
CA PRO A 627 -6.17 -5.42 22.77
C PRO A 627 -6.41 -5.85 21.33
N VAL A 628 -5.46 -6.60 20.76
CA VAL A 628 -5.58 -7.21 19.44
C VAL A 628 -6.66 -8.28 19.51
N ARG A 629 -7.83 -8.01 18.92
CA ARG A 629 -8.88 -9.03 18.85
C ARG A 629 -8.57 -10.03 17.74
N PRO A 630 -8.74 -11.35 17.98
CA PRO A 630 -8.59 -12.34 16.92
C PRO A 630 -9.55 -12.05 15.77
N GLU A 631 -9.16 -12.44 14.57
CA GLU A 631 -10.06 -12.45 13.43
C GLU A 631 -11.05 -13.60 13.55
N GLY A 632 -12.29 -13.31 13.16
CA GLY A 632 -13.39 -14.25 13.23
C GLY A 632 -14.67 -13.56 12.81
N TRP A 633 -15.78 -14.30 12.92
CA TRP A 633 -17.09 -13.82 12.55
C TRP A 633 -17.43 -12.49 13.24
N PHE A 634 -17.87 -11.51 12.45
CA PHE A 634 -18.25 -10.16 12.89
C PHE A 634 -17.09 -9.32 13.46
N GLN A 635 -15.84 -9.75 13.30
CA GLN A 635 -14.63 -9.05 13.74
C GLN A 635 -13.51 -9.08 12.69
N ARG A 636 -13.86 -9.23 11.41
CA ARG A 636 -12.92 -9.35 10.30
C ARG A 636 -12.29 -8.02 9.90
N SER A 637 -11.10 -8.09 9.33
CA SER A 637 -10.56 -7.00 8.51
C SER A 637 -11.32 -6.95 7.19
N LEU A 638 -11.92 -5.81 6.86
CA LEU A 638 -12.77 -5.66 5.67
C LEU A 638 -12.25 -4.55 4.77
N ILE A 639 -12.02 -4.88 3.50
CA ILE A 639 -11.74 -3.90 2.46
C ILE A 639 -13.05 -3.40 1.86
N PRO A 640 -13.30 -2.08 1.81
CA PRO A 640 -14.53 -1.55 1.23
C PRO A 640 -14.58 -1.78 -0.28
N GLN A 641 -15.68 -2.35 -0.76
CA GLN A 641 -15.99 -2.47 -2.18
C GLN A 641 -17.19 -1.61 -2.57
N ARG A 642 -17.24 -1.16 -3.82
CA ARG A 642 -18.41 -0.49 -4.37
C ARG A 642 -19.51 -1.51 -4.71
N PRO A 643 -20.79 -1.21 -4.45
CA PRO A 643 -21.89 -2.03 -4.95
C PRO A 643 -21.87 -2.05 -6.49
N PRO A 644 -22.41 -3.12 -7.12
CA PRO A 644 -22.57 -3.13 -8.56
C PRO A 644 -23.44 -1.95 -8.99
N SER A 645 -23.07 -1.29 -10.08
CA SER A 645 -23.96 -0.28 -10.68
C SER A 645 -25.21 -1.00 -11.20
N PRO A 646 -26.42 -0.43 -11.07
CA PRO A 646 -27.58 -0.96 -11.77
C PRO A 646 -27.28 -0.99 -13.28
N PRO A 647 -27.80 -1.98 -14.03
CA PRO A 647 -27.60 -2.01 -15.48
C PRO A 647 -28.06 -0.66 -16.07
N PRO A 648 -27.35 -0.11 -17.06
CA PRO A 648 -27.80 1.09 -17.74
C PRO A 648 -29.20 0.80 -18.28
N LEU A 649 -30.17 1.63 -17.90
CA LEU A 649 -31.51 1.59 -18.50
C LEU A 649 -31.30 1.77 -20.00
N THR A 650 -31.53 0.71 -20.78
CA THR A 650 -31.62 0.80 -22.23
C THR A 650 -32.82 1.68 -22.53
N ARG A 651 -32.60 2.97 -22.73
CA ARG A 651 -33.56 3.83 -23.40
C ARG A 651 -33.63 3.34 -24.84
N HIS A 652 -34.65 2.55 -25.13
CA HIS A 652 -35.08 2.33 -26.50
C HIS A 652 -35.42 3.68 -27.12
N GLY A 653 -34.77 3.97 -28.25
CA GLY A 653 -35.23 4.89 -29.29
C GLY A 653 -35.54 6.31 -28.85
N GLU A 654 -34.54 7.19 -28.90
CA GLU A 654 -34.73 8.54 -29.43
C GLU A 654 -33.35 9.12 -29.76
N ALA A 655 -33.16 9.48 -31.03
CA ALA A 655 -31.95 10.10 -31.54
C ALA A 655 -31.74 11.46 -30.86
N ALA A 656 -30.59 11.66 -30.23
CA ALA A 656 -30.17 12.97 -29.75
C ALA A 656 -28.76 13.27 -30.23
N GLN A 657 -28.69 14.37 -30.96
CA GLN A 657 -27.54 14.92 -31.66
C GLN A 657 -26.38 15.23 -30.72
N SER A 658 -25.19 15.13 -31.29
CA SER A 658 -23.91 15.54 -30.73
C SER A 658 -23.89 17.03 -30.35
N THR A 659 -23.62 17.34 -29.08
CA THR A 659 -22.88 18.55 -28.70
C THR A 659 -21.96 18.24 -27.54
N GLY A 660 -20.67 18.49 -27.76
CA GLY A 660 -19.60 18.20 -26.83
C GLY A 660 -19.66 19.02 -25.54
N SER A 661 -19.40 18.34 -24.43
CA SER A 661 -18.84 18.90 -23.21
C SER A 661 -18.32 17.73 -22.37
N GLY A 662 -17.00 17.55 -22.39
CA GLY A 662 -16.31 16.59 -21.54
C GLY A 662 -16.35 17.06 -20.08
N ALA A 663 -17.47 16.82 -19.40
CA ALA A 663 -17.56 17.01 -17.97
C ALA A 663 -16.77 15.89 -17.26
N ARG A 664 -15.56 16.22 -16.79
CA ARG A 664 -14.80 15.42 -15.83
C ARG A 664 -15.72 15.06 -14.65
N ALA A 665 -16.10 13.79 -14.54
CA ALA A 665 -16.72 13.26 -13.35
C ALA A 665 -15.73 13.38 -12.18
N VAL A 666 -15.86 14.45 -11.40
CA VAL A 666 -15.17 14.57 -10.12
C VAL A 666 -15.73 13.50 -9.20
N SER A 667 -14.95 12.45 -8.99
CA SER A 667 -15.26 11.40 -8.03
C SER A 667 -15.38 12.02 -6.63
N SER A 668 -16.59 12.02 -6.09
CA SER A 668 -16.83 12.30 -4.68
C SER A 668 -16.20 11.17 -3.87
N GLY A 669 -14.99 11.43 -3.36
CA GLY A 669 -14.29 10.52 -2.46
C GLY A 669 -15.11 10.34 -1.19
N LEU A 670 -15.46 9.10 -0.86
CA LEU A 670 -16.12 8.71 0.38
C LEU A 670 -15.18 8.97 1.58
N ALA A 671 -15.17 10.20 2.08
CA ALA A 671 -14.78 10.47 3.46
C ALA A 671 -16.07 10.51 4.30
N PRO A 672 -16.14 9.83 5.46
CA PRO A 672 -17.31 9.95 6.32
C PRO A 672 -17.46 11.42 6.79
N PRO A 673 -18.68 11.98 6.82
CA PRO A 673 -18.89 13.33 7.32
C PRO A 673 -18.52 13.40 8.81
N VAL A 674 -17.95 14.54 9.24
CA VAL A 674 -17.42 14.79 10.60
C VAL A 674 -18.35 14.31 11.75
N PRO A 675 -19.69 14.46 11.70
CA PRO A 675 -20.58 13.96 12.75
C PRO A 675 -20.56 12.43 12.92
N ARG A 676 -20.35 11.67 11.83
CA ARG A 676 -20.22 10.20 11.88
C ARG A 676 -18.88 9.76 12.50
N ILE A 677 -17.85 10.59 12.40
CA ILE A 677 -16.51 10.32 12.97
C ILE A 677 -16.56 10.42 14.50
N VAL A 678 -17.21 11.45 15.03
CA VAL A 678 -17.43 11.62 16.47
C VAL A 678 -18.24 10.45 17.04
N LEU A 679 -19.31 10.04 16.37
CA LEU A 679 -20.10 8.87 16.74
C LEU A 679 -19.31 7.55 16.68
N GLN A 680 -18.38 7.39 15.73
CA GLN A 680 -17.51 6.21 15.65
C GLN A 680 -16.42 6.21 16.72
N LEU A 681 -15.86 7.38 17.06
CA LEU A 681 -14.95 7.55 18.20
C LEU A 681 -15.64 7.15 19.50
N VAL A 682 -16.84 7.68 19.75
CA VAL A 682 -17.64 7.34 20.95
C VAL A 682 -17.99 5.85 21.00
N ARG A 683 -18.36 5.23 19.87
CA ARG A 683 -18.63 3.78 19.80
C ARG A 683 -17.38 2.90 19.89
N SER A 684 -16.20 3.46 19.69
CA SER A 684 -14.92 2.75 19.81
C SER A 684 -14.32 2.82 21.21
N LEU A 685 -14.85 3.66 22.11
CA LEU A 685 -14.43 3.72 23.51
C LEU A 685 -14.86 2.44 24.26
N PRO A 686 -14.07 1.98 25.25
CA PRO A 686 -14.51 0.95 26.19
C PRO A 686 -15.85 1.32 26.81
N ALA A 687 -16.71 0.33 27.09
CA ALA A 687 -18.03 0.59 27.70
C ALA A 687 -17.95 1.38 29.00
N THR A 688 -16.82 1.30 29.72
CA THR A 688 -16.51 2.04 30.95
C THR A 688 -16.24 3.53 30.74
N LEU A 689 -16.05 4.00 29.51
CA LEU A 689 -15.75 5.39 29.15
C LEU A 689 -16.79 6.00 28.19
N ASN A 690 -17.89 5.28 27.93
CA ASN A 690 -18.99 5.75 27.10
C ASN A 690 -20.04 6.42 28.01
N PRO A 691 -20.23 7.75 27.99
CA PRO A 691 -21.22 8.43 28.83
C PRO A 691 -22.67 8.03 28.48
N MET A 692 -22.89 7.27 27.40
CA MET A 692 -24.19 6.69 27.01
C MET A 692 -24.39 5.24 27.50
N ALA A 693 -23.48 4.70 28.32
CA ALA A 693 -23.59 3.37 28.92
C ALA A 693 -24.02 3.46 30.39
N GLY A 694 -25.24 3.93 30.62
CA GLY A 694 -25.99 3.74 31.87
C GLY A 694 -27.30 2.98 31.57
N PRO A 695 -27.84 2.18 32.51
CA PRO A 695 -29.09 1.47 32.28
C PRO A 695 -30.27 2.45 32.40
N HIS A 696 -31.28 2.28 31.55
CA HIS A 696 -32.56 3.00 31.51
C HIS A 696 -32.57 4.42 30.92
N PHE A 697 -32.93 4.49 29.64
CA PHE A 697 -33.85 5.52 29.17
C PHE A 697 -35.06 4.79 28.58
N GLN A 698 -36.11 4.66 29.40
CA GLN A 698 -37.46 4.30 28.93
C GLN A 698 -38.05 5.50 28.18
N ASP A 699 -38.85 5.17 27.17
CA ASP A 699 -39.66 6.08 26.38
C ASP A 699 -40.45 7.08 27.24
N ALA A 700 -40.17 8.37 27.07
CA ALA A 700 -41.15 9.42 27.34
C ALA A 700 -41.72 9.85 25.99
N GLY A 701 -42.95 9.41 25.70
CA GLY A 701 -43.68 9.81 24.50
C GLY A 701 -43.98 11.31 24.46
N PRO A 702 -44.33 11.85 23.28
CA PRO A 702 -44.67 13.27 23.14
C PRO A 702 -46.00 13.58 23.84
N PRO A 703 -46.19 14.79 24.40
CA PRO A 703 -47.48 15.17 24.98
C PRO A 703 -48.53 15.39 23.87
N PRO A 704 -49.81 15.12 24.15
CA PRO A 704 -50.91 15.30 23.19
C PRO A 704 -51.20 16.81 22.98
N PRO A 705 -51.94 17.17 21.91
CA PRO A 705 -51.79 18.46 21.22
C PRO A 705 -52.13 19.70 22.04
#